data_AF-A0A8C4EF52-F1
#
_entry.id   AF-A0A8C4EF52-F1
#
_cell.length_a   1.000
_cell.length_b   1.000
_cell.length_c   1.000
_cell.angle_alpha   90.00
_cell.angle_beta   90.00
_cell.angle_gamma   90.00
#
_symmetry.space_group_name_H-M   'P 1'
#
loop_
_entity.id
_entity.type
_entity.pdbx_description
1 polymer ?
#
loop_
_entity_poly.entity_id
_entity_poly.type
_entity_poly.pdbx_seq_one_letter_code
_entity_poly.pdbx_strand_id
1 'polypeptide(L)'
;MKRQALAEFESYRQRVEDMQLCTEAQHTQRVVSMSREVEEMRRSFEEKLRTFSQAQTQFEQEKRAALEELKAQHRQEIQELLRSHQSQNANYSKDQEKLGQLHKAEVDSLTERVEELKQDKKRLVEEYEAKLSKAQAFYERELEAMKRTQQLTADNLLAWKRTEAELRREFQTQEAALQKTLGKLRAELARVTDEARENREKSHKLQASLAVAETNVKDLNKQLDEVTQNSEIVEIRQKEAECELEAARDRVQQQATEILLKASQISSLQATQMTQEAAIRDLDNERSRLKDKVLRMEEERESLQRQCQALDERQKQQLQSLEKVSEKASHEKEMSNVRARSEDEASQMKESQARALEEVGKKHRVTLENALNNAEKDKNRLLAELEQQFERERLSLEEQKTLLRQQLDELRDELTSKLTAANEEVTRLQQEVQQGEQDIGTAEGQISTLKEAQDKLLEELDATRARLRETSNLLTALQGELETQKRQHEAKLITTKEEEKHKMDKMALELELKWTETLRQECKKLREELREEHEEDKASALVQLAQSKEQEMSNARESWQRKVEDLLEQISLLKQSLEMQLSQSQSSLQQLQHQFSQEREHLRMQLDELQTEHQRRQQRLQEVHCCSMQDMEHARQRDLKERLRHHHHAELQSLREAHRQSIETLKQQSEQELQTLRFELEDEGKAMLASLRSELNHIHASAIEHLRQTHQQESAAAKKELEKTLENNRTQERELLGRITELQEEVSRRKNHIAQLDHQIHTLNENISTLTKELELKGKEVLKIRSEANQQIRLEGTEEKFRNRESRHEDLQIIAELKDMVSERESLVKKLVQKRKNEKTAASRFSSSSNVRAMEAAGVGVGMPSRLEPIPNSPLHHLELNSNKPLPPPTPPTEPKKFMR
;
A
#
# COMPACT_ATOMS: atom_id res chain seq x y z
N MET A 1 111.28 -147.99 186.90
CA MET A 1 111.85 -146.64 187.17
C MET A 1 112.59 -146.07 185.96
N LYS A 2 113.93 -145.93 185.92
CA LYS A 2 114.61 -145.00 184.98
C LYS A 2 114.37 -145.22 183.46
N ARG A 3 113.94 -146.41 183.01
CA ARG A 3 113.60 -146.67 181.58
C ARG A 3 112.20 -146.21 181.15
N GLN A 4 111.30 -145.89 182.07
CA GLN A 4 109.88 -145.67 181.73
C GLN A 4 109.58 -144.24 181.28
N ALA A 5 110.21 -143.23 181.90
CA ALA A 5 109.98 -141.81 181.61
C ALA A 5 110.55 -141.33 180.24
N LEU A 6 111.42 -142.10 179.59
CA LEU A 6 111.99 -141.70 178.29
C LEU A 6 111.02 -141.93 177.12
N ALA A 7 110.31 -143.06 177.10
CA ALA A 7 109.37 -143.41 176.03
C ALA A 7 108.16 -142.46 175.96
N GLU A 8 107.71 -141.94 177.11
CA GLU A 8 106.59 -141.00 177.18
C GLU A 8 106.93 -139.66 176.52
N PHE A 9 108.18 -139.17 176.65
CA PHE A 9 108.65 -137.92 176.07
C PHE A 9 108.75 -137.98 174.53
N GLU A 10 109.27 -139.08 173.98
CA GLU A 10 109.35 -139.28 172.53
C GLU A 10 107.96 -139.31 171.89
N SER A 11 106.97 -139.93 172.56
CA SER A 11 105.57 -139.94 172.13
C SER A 11 104.90 -138.56 172.11
N TYR A 12 105.43 -137.58 172.86
CA TYR A 12 104.90 -136.22 172.89
C TYR A 12 105.44 -135.40 171.72
N ARG A 13 106.75 -135.49 171.44
CA ARG A 13 107.40 -134.78 170.33
C ARG A 13 106.75 -135.08 168.99
N GLN A 14 106.55 -136.36 168.67
CA GLN A 14 105.98 -136.81 167.39
C GLN A 14 104.64 -136.09 167.07
N ARG A 15 103.76 -135.96 168.07
CA ARG A 15 102.43 -135.34 167.93
C ARG A 15 102.47 -133.82 167.70
N VAL A 16 103.56 -133.15 168.04
CA VAL A 16 103.72 -131.70 167.75
C VAL A 16 104.11 -131.50 166.29
N GLU A 17 105.00 -132.34 165.75
CA GLU A 17 105.47 -132.27 164.36
C GLU A 17 104.32 -132.54 163.36
N ASP A 18 103.51 -133.58 163.60
CA ASP A 18 102.32 -133.87 162.79
C ASP A 18 101.29 -132.74 162.80
N MET A 19 101.11 -132.07 163.95
CA MET A 19 100.17 -130.96 164.10
C MET A 19 100.61 -129.71 163.33
N GLN A 20 101.92 -129.42 163.28
CA GLN A 20 102.46 -128.31 162.49
C GLN A 20 102.23 -128.51 161.00
N LEU A 21 102.59 -129.68 160.45
CA LEU A 21 102.39 -130.02 159.03
C LEU A 21 100.94 -129.84 158.57
N CYS A 22 99.97 -130.24 159.40
CA CYS A 22 98.55 -130.07 159.11
C CYS A 22 98.15 -128.58 159.00
N THR A 23 98.71 -127.71 159.85
CA THR A 23 98.44 -126.26 159.78
C THR A 23 99.09 -125.58 158.58
N GLU A 24 100.29 -125.98 158.18
CA GLU A 24 100.97 -125.44 156.99
C GLU A 24 100.20 -125.79 155.71
N ALA A 25 99.77 -127.05 155.56
CA ALA A 25 98.97 -127.51 154.43
C ALA A 25 97.69 -126.68 154.24
N GLN A 26 96.94 -126.44 155.32
CA GLN A 26 95.74 -125.59 155.30
C GLN A 26 96.06 -124.14 154.89
N HIS A 27 97.20 -123.60 155.32
CA HIS A 27 97.61 -122.25 154.96
C HIS A 27 97.98 -122.13 153.47
N THR A 28 98.69 -123.11 152.90
CA THR A 28 98.95 -123.14 151.45
C THR A 28 97.67 -123.28 150.63
N GLN A 29 96.72 -124.11 151.05
CA GLN A 29 95.48 -124.33 150.30
C GLN A 29 94.63 -123.04 150.21
N ARG A 30 94.57 -122.23 151.27
CA ARG A 30 93.91 -120.91 151.25
C ARG A 30 94.57 -119.94 150.27
N VAL A 31 95.91 -119.87 150.26
CA VAL A 31 96.65 -118.99 149.35
C VAL A 31 96.41 -119.37 147.88
N VAL A 32 96.33 -120.67 147.57
CA VAL A 32 96.00 -121.15 146.21
C VAL A 32 94.57 -120.78 145.81
N SER A 33 93.58 -120.90 146.71
CA SER A 33 92.19 -120.47 146.44
C SER A 33 92.13 -118.97 146.11
N MET A 34 92.66 -118.12 147.00
CA MET A 34 92.69 -116.68 146.79
C MET A 34 93.43 -116.28 145.51
N SER A 35 94.55 -116.92 145.20
CA SER A 35 95.31 -116.65 143.98
C SER A 35 94.51 -116.98 142.72
N ARG A 36 93.71 -118.04 142.76
CA ARG A 36 92.81 -118.43 141.67
C ARG A 36 91.64 -117.46 141.53
N GLU A 37 90.99 -117.08 142.62
CA GLU A 37 89.90 -116.10 142.64
C GLU A 37 90.34 -114.73 142.10
N VAL A 38 91.56 -114.29 142.45
CA VAL A 38 92.16 -113.05 141.92
C VAL A 38 92.44 -113.16 140.41
N GLU A 39 92.97 -114.27 139.92
CA GLU A 39 93.25 -114.45 138.48
C GLU A 39 91.95 -114.60 137.65
N GLU A 40 90.92 -115.25 138.19
CA GLU A 40 89.59 -115.33 137.57
C GLU A 40 88.90 -113.95 137.54
N MET A 41 89.01 -113.14 138.61
CA MET A 41 88.61 -111.73 138.58
C MET A 41 89.41 -110.90 137.56
N ARG A 42 90.75 -111.09 137.50
CA ARG A 42 91.62 -110.37 136.56
C ARG A 42 91.21 -110.64 135.11
N ARG A 43 90.96 -111.91 134.75
CA ARG A 43 90.42 -112.28 133.43
C ARG A 43 89.06 -111.62 133.16
N SER A 44 88.15 -111.59 134.14
CA SER A 44 86.86 -110.91 133.98
C SER A 44 87.02 -109.41 133.71
N PHE A 45 88.01 -108.74 134.32
CA PHE A 45 88.33 -107.33 134.02
C PHE A 45 89.00 -107.15 132.66
N GLU A 46 89.94 -108.02 132.27
CA GLU A 46 90.57 -108.00 130.94
C GLU A 46 89.52 -108.21 129.83
N GLU A 47 88.56 -109.12 130.01
CA GLU A 47 87.46 -109.38 129.08
C GLU A 47 86.44 -108.24 129.01
N LYS A 48 86.12 -107.61 130.14
CA LYS A 48 85.32 -106.37 130.19
C LYS A 48 86.01 -105.19 129.52
N LEU A 49 87.33 -105.04 129.69
CA LEU A 49 88.11 -104.02 128.98
C LEU A 49 88.14 -104.30 127.47
N ARG A 50 88.25 -105.57 127.06
CA ARG A 50 88.25 -105.97 125.65
C ARG A 50 86.91 -105.74 124.97
N THR A 51 85.81 -106.09 125.62
CA THR A 51 84.45 -105.85 125.13
C THR A 51 84.08 -104.36 125.13
N PHE A 52 84.48 -103.59 126.14
CA PHE A 52 84.35 -102.13 126.14
C PHE A 52 85.15 -101.48 124.99
N SER A 53 86.39 -101.92 124.76
CA SER A 53 87.22 -101.43 123.64
C SER A 53 86.58 -101.74 122.29
N GLN A 54 86.01 -102.94 122.12
CA GLN A 54 85.26 -103.31 120.92
C GLN A 54 84.03 -102.41 120.73
N ALA A 55 83.22 -102.23 121.76
CA ALA A 55 82.03 -101.36 121.72
C ALA A 55 82.41 -99.89 121.41
N GLN A 56 83.51 -99.38 121.97
CA GLN A 56 84.04 -98.05 121.61
C GLN A 56 84.42 -97.98 120.12
N THR A 57 85.14 -98.98 119.60
CA THR A 57 85.51 -98.97 118.17
C THR A 57 84.30 -99.11 117.24
N GLN A 58 83.26 -99.85 117.64
CA GLN A 58 82.00 -99.93 116.91
C GLN A 58 81.26 -98.59 116.92
N PHE A 59 81.08 -97.96 118.08
CA PHE A 59 80.44 -96.65 118.18
C PHE A 59 81.20 -95.55 117.42
N GLU A 60 82.53 -95.59 117.40
CA GLU A 60 83.32 -94.69 116.56
C GLU A 60 83.18 -94.97 115.06
N GLN A 61 82.99 -96.23 114.64
CA GLN A 61 82.71 -96.59 113.24
C GLN A 61 81.29 -96.15 112.83
N GLU A 62 80.28 -96.41 113.65
CA GLU A 62 78.90 -95.97 113.45
C GLU A 62 78.81 -94.43 113.37
N LYS A 63 79.47 -93.72 114.28
CA LYS A 63 79.56 -92.26 114.25
C LYS A 63 80.24 -91.74 112.98
N ARG A 64 81.28 -92.40 112.47
CA ARG A 64 81.92 -92.03 111.19
C ARG A 64 80.99 -92.32 110.01
N ALA A 65 80.30 -93.46 110.01
CA ALA A 65 79.35 -93.83 108.96
C ALA A 65 78.17 -92.84 108.87
N ALA A 66 77.51 -92.56 110.00
CA ALA A 66 76.41 -91.60 110.07
C ALA A 66 76.83 -90.17 109.66
N LEU A 67 78.07 -89.76 109.98
CA LEU A 67 78.60 -88.46 109.53
C LEU A 67 78.91 -88.42 108.03
N GLU A 68 79.38 -89.50 107.41
CA GLU A 68 79.55 -89.56 105.95
C GLU A 68 78.22 -89.71 105.21
N GLU A 69 77.25 -90.43 105.78
CA GLU A 69 75.89 -90.52 105.25
C GLU A 69 75.20 -89.15 105.28
N LEU A 70 75.24 -88.43 106.41
CA LEU A 70 74.69 -87.06 106.50
C LEU A 70 75.39 -86.10 105.53
N LYS A 71 76.72 -86.21 105.35
CA LYS A 71 77.44 -85.46 104.29
C LYS A 71 77.03 -85.89 102.88
N ALA A 72 76.67 -87.15 102.66
CA ALA A 72 76.23 -87.64 101.35
C ALA A 72 74.82 -87.12 101.02
N GLN A 73 73.89 -87.23 101.98
CA GLN A 73 72.55 -86.65 101.92
C GLN A 73 72.63 -85.15 101.65
N HIS A 74 73.42 -84.39 102.42
CA HIS A 74 73.57 -82.95 102.21
C HIS A 74 74.22 -82.58 100.86
N ARG A 75 75.17 -83.39 100.36
CA ARG A 75 75.71 -83.24 98.99
C ARG A 75 74.65 -83.51 97.93
N GLN A 76 73.73 -84.44 98.16
CA GLN A 76 72.60 -84.73 97.28
C GLN A 76 71.56 -83.60 97.30
N GLU A 77 71.16 -83.10 98.48
CA GLU A 77 70.27 -81.94 98.65
C GLU A 77 70.80 -80.73 97.87
N ILE A 78 72.09 -80.40 98.00
CA ILE A 78 72.73 -79.30 97.26
C ILE A 78 72.67 -79.55 95.75
N GLN A 79 72.90 -80.78 95.28
CA GLN A 79 72.79 -81.09 93.84
C GLN A 79 71.34 -81.00 93.33
N GLU A 80 70.36 -81.41 94.14
CA GLU A 80 68.95 -81.35 93.77
C GLU A 80 68.43 -79.91 93.79
N LEU A 81 68.83 -79.09 94.76
CA LEU A 81 68.57 -77.65 94.78
C LEU A 81 69.21 -76.94 93.58
N LEU A 82 70.46 -77.29 93.22
CA LEU A 82 71.13 -76.74 92.04
C LEU A 82 70.45 -77.16 90.73
N ARG A 83 70.04 -78.44 90.58
CA ARG A 83 69.26 -78.91 89.42
C ARG A 83 67.88 -78.25 89.35
N SER A 84 67.22 -78.07 90.49
CA SER A 84 65.95 -77.36 90.59
C SER A 84 66.10 -75.91 90.15
N HIS A 85 67.07 -75.18 90.70
CA HIS A 85 67.36 -73.80 90.28
C HIS A 85 67.76 -73.69 88.80
N GLN A 86 68.59 -74.60 88.29
CA GLN A 86 68.98 -74.63 86.87
C GLN A 86 67.78 -74.89 85.95
N SER A 87 66.91 -75.83 86.30
CA SER A 87 65.70 -76.15 85.51
C SER A 87 64.63 -75.06 85.60
N GLN A 88 64.42 -74.45 86.78
CA GLN A 88 63.56 -73.28 86.96
C GLN A 88 64.08 -72.08 86.15
N ASN A 89 65.38 -71.78 86.18
CA ASN A 89 65.97 -70.69 85.41
C ASN A 89 65.91 -70.97 83.89
N ALA A 90 66.11 -72.22 83.46
CA ALA A 90 65.94 -72.62 82.06
C ALA A 90 64.48 -72.54 81.58
N ASN A 91 63.51 -72.82 82.44
CA ASN A 91 62.08 -72.64 82.14
C ASN A 91 61.71 -71.16 82.10
N TYR A 92 62.13 -70.37 83.09
CA TYR A 92 61.94 -68.92 83.11
C TYR A 92 62.53 -68.25 81.86
N SER A 93 63.75 -68.62 81.46
CA SER A 93 64.38 -68.14 80.22
C SER A 93 63.57 -68.51 78.97
N LYS A 94 62.99 -69.71 78.90
CA LYS A 94 62.14 -70.14 77.77
C LYS A 94 60.80 -69.42 77.75
N ASP A 95 60.20 -69.17 78.91
CA ASP A 95 58.91 -68.48 78.99
C ASP A 95 59.07 -66.98 78.77
N GLN A 96 60.19 -66.39 79.18
CA GLN A 96 60.64 -65.05 78.79
C GLN A 96 60.88 -64.97 77.26
N GLU A 97 61.51 -65.98 76.65
CA GLU A 97 61.70 -66.04 75.21
C GLU A 97 60.36 -66.15 74.46
N LYS A 98 59.46 -67.05 74.86
CA LYS A 98 58.09 -67.16 74.29
C LYS A 98 57.33 -65.84 74.41
N LEU A 99 57.39 -65.18 75.56
CA LEU A 99 56.74 -63.89 75.77
C LEU A 99 57.33 -62.80 74.86
N GLY A 100 58.66 -62.80 74.67
CA GLY A 100 59.33 -61.95 73.68
C GLY A 100 58.92 -62.24 72.24
N GLN A 101 58.77 -63.52 71.87
CA GLN A 101 58.28 -63.94 70.55
C GLN A 101 56.81 -63.55 70.32
N LEU A 102 55.95 -63.68 71.34
CA LEU A 102 54.54 -63.25 71.28
C LEU A 102 54.40 -61.74 71.15
N HIS A 103 55.08 -60.96 72.02
CA HIS A 103 55.10 -59.50 71.90
C HIS A 103 55.67 -59.05 70.56
N LYS A 104 56.69 -59.74 70.02
CA LYS A 104 57.20 -59.44 68.67
C LYS A 104 56.13 -59.70 67.60
N ALA A 105 55.47 -60.86 67.61
CA ALA A 105 54.43 -61.17 66.64
C ALA A 105 53.23 -60.20 66.71
N GLU A 106 52.88 -59.73 67.91
CA GLU A 106 51.87 -58.68 68.12
C GLU A 106 52.33 -57.33 67.56
N VAL A 107 53.58 -56.92 67.81
CA VAL A 107 54.16 -55.68 67.24
C VAL A 107 54.29 -55.75 65.71
N ASP A 108 54.72 -56.87 65.16
CA ASP A 108 54.83 -57.10 63.71
C ASP A 108 53.42 -57.00 63.06
N SER A 109 52.41 -57.67 63.63
CA SER A 109 51.00 -57.62 63.20
C SER A 109 50.38 -56.22 63.30
N LEU A 110 50.61 -55.51 64.41
CA LEU A 110 50.19 -54.11 64.56
C LEU A 110 50.88 -53.18 63.56
N THR A 111 52.14 -53.47 63.20
CA THR A 111 52.90 -52.72 62.19
C THR A 111 52.32 -52.95 60.79
N GLU A 112 52.07 -54.20 60.41
CA GLU A 112 51.38 -54.54 59.14
C GLU A 112 50.02 -53.84 59.06
N ARG A 113 49.21 -53.90 60.13
CA ARG A 113 47.89 -53.24 60.16
C ARG A 113 47.98 -51.72 60.09
N VAL A 114 49.05 -51.11 60.60
CA VAL A 114 49.33 -49.67 60.44
C VAL A 114 49.73 -49.33 59.00
N GLU A 115 50.50 -50.17 58.31
CA GLU A 115 50.83 -49.97 56.89
C GLU A 115 49.63 -50.18 55.96
N GLU A 116 48.74 -51.13 56.24
CA GLU A 116 47.44 -51.25 55.56
C GLU A 116 46.63 -49.95 55.69
N LEU A 117 46.45 -49.45 56.92
CA LEU A 117 45.70 -48.22 57.18
C LEU A 117 46.35 -46.97 56.56
N LYS A 118 47.69 -46.94 56.44
CA LYS A 118 48.39 -45.89 55.66
C LYS A 118 48.12 -45.99 54.17
N GLN A 119 48.11 -47.20 53.60
CA GLN A 119 47.78 -47.42 52.18
C GLN A 119 46.32 -47.07 51.88
N ASP A 120 45.37 -47.49 52.71
CA ASP A 120 43.96 -47.17 52.54
C ASP A 120 43.68 -45.68 52.72
N LYS A 121 44.32 -45.02 53.71
CA LYS A 121 44.29 -43.56 53.82
C LYS A 121 44.82 -42.88 52.56
N LYS A 122 45.93 -43.37 51.98
CA LYS A 122 46.50 -42.82 50.75
C LYS A 122 45.53 -42.98 49.57
N ARG A 123 45.01 -44.18 49.32
CA ARG A 123 44.01 -44.47 48.27
C ARG A 123 42.79 -43.55 48.41
N LEU A 124 42.29 -43.38 49.63
CA LEU A 124 41.13 -42.54 49.93
C LEU A 124 41.39 -41.05 49.64
N VAL A 125 42.59 -40.55 49.95
CA VAL A 125 43.02 -39.19 49.58
C VAL A 125 43.11 -39.03 48.06
N GLU A 126 43.80 -39.94 47.37
CA GLU A 126 43.93 -39.93 45.91
C GLU A 126 42.54 -40.00 45.20
N GLU A 127 41.60 -40.78 45.75
CA GLU A 127 40.21 -40.80 45.31
C GLU A 127 39.48 -39.46 45.51
N TYR A 128 39.63 -38.82 46.67
CA TYR A 128 38.99 -37.52 46.92
C TYR A 128 39.61 -36.39 46.10
N GLU A 129 40.92 -36.38 45.91
CA GLU A 129 41.62 -35.45 45.02
C GLU A 129 41.19 -35.64 43.56
N ALA A 130 41.03 -36.89 43.10
CA ALA A 130 40.51 -37.19 41.77
C ALA A 130 39.02 -36.78 41.60
N LYS A 131 38.19 -36.93 42.64
CA LYS A 131 36.79 -36.46 42.65
C LYS A 131 36.71 -34.93 42.63
N LEU A 132 37.54 -34.26 43.43
CA LEU A 132 37.65 -32.79 43.47
C LEU A 132 38.12 -32.22 42.14
N SER A 133 39.19 -32.80 41.56
CA SER A 133 39.73 -32.38 40.25
C SER A 133 38.70 -32.54 39.12
N LYS A 134 37.90 -33.61 39.15
CA LYS A 134 36.79 -33.82 38.19
C LYS A 134 35.68 -32.77 38.37
N ALA A 135 35.34 -32.39 39.59
CA ALA A 135 34.36 -31.34 39.87
C ALA A 135 34.86 -29.95 39.44
N GLN A 136 36.12 -29.62 39.74
CA GLN A 136 36.77 -28.39 39.26
C GLN A 136 36.75 -28.29 37.74
N ALA A 137 37.23 -29.33 37.04
CA ALA A 137 37.22 -29.38 35.58
C ALA A 137 35.80 -29.47 34.96
N PHE A 138 34.76 -29.75 35.75
CA PHE A 138 33.37 -29.62 35.32
C PHE A 138 32.93 -28.15 35.39
N TYR A 139 33.07 -27.50 36.54
CA TYR A 139 32.70 -26.10 36.73
C TYR A 139 33.52 -25.13 35.85
N GLU A 140 34.78 -25.42 35.57
CA GLU A 140 35.59 -24.66 34.61
C GLU A 140 35.00 -24.73 33.19
N ARG A 141 34.52 -25.91 32.75
CA ARG A 141 33.86 -26.08 31.45
C ARG A 141 32.51 -25.39 31.39
N GLU A 142 31.71 -25.45 32.46
CA GLU A 142 30.46 -24.68 32.54
C GLU A 142 30.72 -23.17 32.51
N LEU A 143 31.74 -22.69 33.23
CA LEU A 143 32.14 -21.28 33.24
C LEU A 143 32.63 -20.84 31.85
N GLU A 144 33.38 -21.68 31.14
CA GLU A 144 33.75 -21.42 29.74
C GLU A 144 32.54 -21.42 28.80
N ALA A 145 31.60 -22.36 28.95
CA ALA A 145 30.39 -22.41 28.14
C ALA A 145 29.51 -21.16 28.36
N MET A 146 29.39 -20.72 29.62
CA MET A 146 28.71 -19.47 29.97
C MET A 146 29.43 -18.26 29.36
N LYS A 147 30.76 -18.16 29.48
CA LYS A 147 31.57 -17.10 28.83
C LYS A 147 31.41 -17.09 27.31
N ARG A 148 31.42 -18.26 26.65
CA ARG A 148 31.19 -18.38 25.18
C ARG A 148 29.79 -17.90 24.80
N THR A 149 28.78 -18.20 25.62
CA THR A 149 27.39 -17.75 25.43
C THR A 149 27.24 -16.24 25.66
N GLN A 150 27.93 -15.70 26.67
CA GLN A 150 28.02 -14.25 26.93
C GLN A 150 28.74 -13.51 25.79
N GLN A 151 29.80 -14.08 25.23
CA GLN A 151 30.50 -13.52 24.06
C GLN A 151 29.59 -13.54 22.82
N LEU A 152 28.94 -14.67 22.51
CA LEU A 152 27.98 -14.78 21.41
C LEU A 152 26.83 -13.77 21.52
N THR A 153 26.28 -13.55 22.72
CA THR A 153 25.22 -12.55 22.94
C THR A 153 25.73 -11.12 22.81
N ALA A 154 26.97 -10.83 23.24
CA ALA A 154 27.62 -9.54 23.02
C ALA A 154 27.89 -9.27 21.53
N ASP A 155 28.41 -10.25 20.78
CA ASP A 155 28.69 -10.14 19.35
C ASP A 155 27.40 -10.00 18.53
N ASN A 156 26.34 -10.74 18.89
CA ASN A 156 25.00 -10.55 18.32
C ASN A 156 24.45 -9.15 18.59
N LEU A 157 24.62 -8.61 19.81
CA LEU A 157 24.21 -7.24 20.14
C LEU A 157 25.03 -6.20 19.35
N LEU A 158 26.31 -6.46 19.09
CA LEU A 158 27.14 -5.61 18.22
C LEU A 158 26.73 -5.70 16.75
N ALA A 159 26.29 -6.88 16.27
CA ALA A 159 25.72 -7.03 14.94
C ALA A 159 24.40 -6.24 14.79
N TRP A 160 23.47 -6.36 15.75
CA TRP A 160 22.24 -5.57 15.79
C TRP A 160 22.50 -4.06 15.82
N LYS A 161 23.51 -3.59 16.56
CA LYS A 161 23.90 -2.17 16.56
C LYS A 161 24.50 -1.68 15.24
N ARG A 162 25.10 -2.57 14.44
CA ARG A 162 25.57 -2.24 13.08
C ARG A 162 24.38 -2.09 12.12
N THR A 163 23.47 -3.07 12.10
CA THR A 163 22.28 -3.01 11.23
C THR A 163 21.34 -1.86 11.60
N GLU A 164 21.17 -1.56 12.90
CA GLU A 164 20.46 -0.37 13.39
C GLU A 164 21.11 0.94 12.89
N ALA A 165 22.44 1.02 12.87
CA ALA A 165 23.18 2.19 12.38
C ALA A 165 23.19 2.29 10.84
N GLU A 166 23.13 1.16 10.13
CA GLU A 166 23.00 1.10 8.67
C GLU A 166 21.60 1.56 8.25
N LEU A 167 20.53 0.99 8.83
CA LEU A 167 19.15 1.43 8.61
C LEU A 167 18.96 2.93 8.93
N ARG A 168 19.56 3.44 10.01
CA ARG A 168 19.53 4.88 10.31
C ARG A 168 20.16 5.75 9.20
N ARG A 169 21.26 5.30 8.58
CA ARG A 169 21.86 6.01 7.43
C ARG A 169 20.96 5.92 6.21
N GLU A 170 20.39 4.75 5.93
CA GLU A 170 19.44 4.58 4.82
C GLU A 170 18.25 5.53 4.96
N PHE A 171 17.58 5.55 6.12
CA PHE A 171 16.50 6.50 6.40
C PHE A 171 16.94 7.97 6.24
N GLN A 172 18.13 8.35 6.73
CA GLN A 172 18.66 9.70 6.52
C GLN A 172 18.90 10.03 5.04
N THR A 173 19.37 9.09 4.23
CA THR A 173 19.53 9.30 2.78
C THR A 173 18.20 9.38 2.04
N GLN A 174 17.21 8.58 2.44
CA GLN A 174 15.85 8.65 1.90
C GLN A 174 15.17 9.97 2.28
N GLU A 175 15.29 10.41 3.53
CA GLU A 175 14.76 11.69 3.98
C GLU A 175 15.42 12.86 3.23
N ALA A 176 16.75 12.87 3.09
CA ALA A 176 17.45 13.89 2.32
C ALA A 176 17.03 13.90 0.83
N ALA A 177 16.75 12.73 0.25
CA ALA A 177 16.21 12.64 -1.11
C ALA A 177 14.78 13.21 -1.22
N LEU A 178 13.91 12.92 -0.24
CA LEU A 178 12.54 13.45 -0.17
C LEU A 178 12.50 14.96 0.11
N GLN A 179 13.35 15.47 1.00
CA GLN A 179 13.52 16.91 1.21
C GLN A 179 13.98 17.60 -0.09
N LYS A 180 14.85 16.97 -0.88
CA LYS A 180 15.33 17.48 -2.17
C LYS A 180 14.27 17.43 -3.27
N THR A 181 13.39 16.43 -3.32
CA THR A 181 12.25 16.42 -4.27
C THR A 181 11.17 17.42 -3.86
N LEU A 182 10.85 17.54 -2.56
CA LEU A 182 9.97 18.60 -2.04
C LEU A 182 10.51 20.00 -2.35
N GLY A 183 11.83 20.21 -2.25
CA GLY A 183 12.49 21.45 -2.67
C GLY A 183 12.27 21.78 -4.15
N LYS A 184 12.45 20.78 -5.04
CA LYS A 184 12.13 20.93 -6.47
C LYS A 184 10.66 21.26 -6.72
N LEU A 185 9.75 20.51 -6.11
CA LEU A 185 8.29 20.69 -6.29
C LEU A 185 7.82 22.07 -5.81
N ARG A 186 8.41 22.60 -4.73
CA ARG A 186 8.15 23.98 -4.25
C ARG A 186 8.64 25.03 -5.26
N ALA A 187 9.82 24.83 -5.86
CA ALA A 187 10.35 25.74 -6.88
C ALA A 187 9.55 25.68 -8.20
N GLU A 188 9.13 24.48 -8.62
CA GLU A 188 8.24 24.28 -9.78
C GLU A 188 6.87 24.94 -9.55
N LEU A 189 6.27 24.75 -8.37
CA LEU A 189 5.01 25.40 -8.00
C LEU A 189 5.14 26.93 -8.01
N ALA A 190 6.25 27.48 -7.51
CA ALA A 190 6.52 28.92 -7.56
C ALA A 190 6.65 29.43 -9.01
N ARG A 191 7.38 28.72 -9.88
CA ARG A 191 7.46 29.03 -11.31
C ARG A 191 6.06 29.06 -11.95
N VAL A 192 5.25 28.04 -11.70
CA VAL A 192 3.89 27.94 -12.25
C VAL A 192 2.96 29.05 -11.72
N THR A 193 3.09 29.47 -10.45
CA THR A 193 2.29 30.60 -9.93
C THR A 193 2.74 31.95 -10.48
N ASP A 194 4.03 32.15 -10.76
CA ASP A 194 4.55 33.35 -11.41
C ASP A 194 4.17 33.40 -12.90
N GLU A 195 4.25 32.28 -13.64
CA GLU A 195 3.74 32.16 -15.01
C GLU A 195 2.22 32.40 -15.07
N ALA A 196 1.47 31.93 -14.06
CA ALA A 196 0.05 32.24 -13.91
C ALA A 196 -0.23 33.70 -13.50
N ARG A 197 0.72 34.42 -12.89
CA ARG A 197 0.61 35.89 -12.70
C ARG A 197 0.85 36.59 -14.03
N GLU A 198 1.94 36.26 -14.72
CA GLU A 198 2.33 36.90 -15.98
C GLU A 198 1.24 36.72 -17.06
N ASN A 199 0.61 35.54 -17.13
CA ASN A 199 -0.49 35.28 -18.05
C ASN A 199 -1.78 36.05 -17.69
N ARG A 200 -2.07 36.30 -16.40
CA ARG A 200 -3.16 37.22 -16.01
C ARG A 200 -2.84 38.66 -16.40
N GLU A 201 -1.61 39.12 -16.20
CA GLU A 201 -1.19 40.45 -16.65
C GLU A 201 -1.26 40.61 -18.16
N LYS A 202 -0.84 39.61 -18.94
CA LYS A 202 -1.01 39.58 -20.41
C LYS A 202 -2.49 39.67 -20.78
N SER A 203 -3.36 38.90 -20.10
CA SER A 203 -4.82 38.95 -20.31
C SER A 203 -5.40 40.34 -20.01
N HIS A 204 -5.02 40.98 -18.90
CA HIS A 204 -5.47 42.34 -18.58
C HIS A 204 -4.94 43.40 -19.55
N LYS A 205 -3.69 43.28 -20.02
CA LYS A 205 -3.10 44.16 -21.05
C LYS A 205 -3.86 44.02 -22.39
N LEU A 206 -4.21 42.79 -22.79
CA LEU A 206 -5.05 42.52 -23.96
C LEU A 206 -6.47 43.08 -23.78
N GLN A 207 -7.11 42.86 -22.64
CA GLN A 207 -8.45 43.35 -22.34
C GLN A 207 -8.52 44.89 -22.32
N ALA A 208 -7.49 45.56 -21.81
CA ALA A 208 -7.37 47.02 -21.90
C ALA A 208 -7.21 47.50 -23.36
N SER A 209 -6.40 46.81 -24.17
CA SER A 209 -6.26 47.14 -25.60
C SER A 209 -7.55 46.90 -26.40
N LEU A 210 -8.34 45.88 -26.02
CA LEU A 210 -9.65 45.60 -26.61
C LEU A 210 -10.66 46.70 -26.25
N ALA A 211 -10.72 47.15 -25.01
CA ALA A 211 -11.59 48.25 -24.59
C ALA A 211 -11.26 49.58 -25.32
N VAL A 212 -9.97 49.84 -25.58
CA VAL A 212 -9.54 50.98 -26.42
C VAL A 212 -9.93 50.80 -27.88
N ALA A 213 -9.83 49.57 -28.43
CA ALA A 213 -10.31 49.29 -29.79
C ALA A 213 -11.85 49.45 -29.89
N GLU A 214 -12.61 48.98 -28.91
CA GLU A 214 -14.06 49.11 -28.85
C GLU A 214 -14.53 50.57 -28.74
N THR A 215 -13.82 51.42 -27.99
CA THR A 215 -14.13 52.86 -27.94
C THR A 215 -13.83 53.52 -29.27
N ASN A 216 -12.66 53.25 -29.88
CA ASN A 216 -12.33 53.75 -31.22
C ASN A 216 -13.35 53.31 -32.29
N VAL A 217 -13.87 52.07 -32.23
CA VAL A 217 -14.92 51.59 -33.15
C VAL A 217 -16.27 52.30 -32.90
N LYS A 218 -16.63 52.59 -31.65
CA LYS A 218 -17.84 53.37 -31.32
C LYS A 218 -17.72 54.81 -31.85
N ASP A 219 -16.55 55.44 -31.71
CA ASP A 219 -16.29 56.78 -32.22
C ASP A 219 -16.27 56.83 -33.75
N LEU A 220 -15.71 55.81 -34.42
CA LEU A 220 -15.75 55.68 -35.88
C LEU A 220 -17.17 55.43 -36.40
N ASN A 221 -17.97 54.61 -35.73
CA ASN A 221 -19.39 54.44 -36.07
C ASN A 221 -20.15 55.77 -35.91
N LYS A 222 -19.91 56.52 -34.84
CA LYS A 222 -20.53 57.84 -34.64
C LYS A 222 -20.13 58.85 -35.72
N GLN A 223 -18.86 58.83 -36.17
CA GLN A 223 -18.42 59.63 -37.32
C GLN A 223 -19.08 59.18 -38.62
N LEU A 224 -19.32 57.87 -38.81
CA LEU A 224 -20.04 57.34 -39.96
C LEU A 224 -21.52 57.77 -39.95
N ASP A 225 -22.20 57.70 -38.81
CA ASP A 225 -23.58 58.18 -38.62
C ASP A 225 -23.70 59.70 -38.85
N GLU A 226 -22.71 60.48 -38.40
CA GLU A 226 -22.63 61.91 -38.70
C GLU A 226 -22.41 62.17 -40.21
N VAL A 227 -21.61 61.35 -40.89
CA VAL A 227 -21.39 61.46 -42.35
C VAL A 227 -22.61 61.05 -43.16
N THR A 228 -23.33 59.99 -42.79
CA THR A 228 -24.57 59.59 -43.47
C THR A 228 -25.66 60.64 -43.28
N GLN A 229 -25.86 61.15 -42.05
CA GLN A 229 -26.82 62.23 -41.80
C GLN A 229 -26.48 63.52 -42.57
N ASN A 230 -25.19 63.88 -42.66
CA ASN A 230 -24.76 65.00 -43.51
C ASN A 230 -25.01 64.73 -45.01
N SER A 231 -24.85 63.48 -45.47
CA SER A 231 -25.17 63.08 -46.85
C SER A 231 -26.66 63.19 -47.15
N GLU A 232 -27.54 62.77 -46.22
CA GLU A 232 -29.00 62.92 -46.34
C GLU A 232 -29.40 64.41 -46.44
N ILE A 233 -28.79 65.29 -45.63
CA ILE A 233 -29.02 66.74 -45.67
C ILE A 233 -28.57 67.34 -47.02
N VAL A 234 -27.46 66.86 -47.58
CA VAL A 234 -27.00 67.29 -48.92
C VAL A 234 -27.93 66.79 -50.02
N GLU A 235 -28.42 65.54 -49.94
CA GLU A 235 -29.36 64.97 -50.91
C GLU A 235 -30.73 65.70 -50.89
N ILE A 236 -31.22 66.09 -49.71
CA ILE A 236 -32.41 66.94 -49.58
C ILE A 236 -32.20 68.30 -50.26
N ARG A 237 -31.08 68.99 -49.97
CA ARG A 237 -30.75 70.27 -50.59
C ARG A 237 -30.56 70.19 -52.11
N GLN A 238 -30.05 69.07 -52.61
CA GLN A 238 -29.96 68.82 -54.04
C GLN A 238 -31.37 68.74 -54.67
N LYS A 239 -32.29 67.98 -54.06
CA LYS A 239 -33.69 67.87 -54.54
C LYS A 239 -34.43 69.20 -54.46
N GLU A 240 -34.18 70.02 -53.44
CA GLU A 240 -34.70 71.39 -53.35
C GLU A 240 -34.21 72.25 -54.53
N ALA A 241 -32.89 72.25 -54.80
CA ALA A 241 -32.29 72.99 -55.92
C ALA A 241 -32.74 72.47 -57.31
N GLU A 242 -32.97 71.16 -57.46
CA GLU A 242 -33.53 70.55 -58.67
C GLU A 242 -34.97 71.02 -58.92
N CYS A 243 -35.80 71.09 -57.87
CA CYS A 243 -37.15 71.66 -57.94
C CYS A 243 -37.16 73.16 -58.28
N GLU A 244 -36.23 73.96 -57.73
CA GLU A 244 -36.09 75.38 -58.10
C GLU A 244 -35.65 75.55 -59.56
N LEU A 245 -34.76 74.69 -60.05
CA LEU A 245 -34.33 74.64 -61.45
C LEU A 245 -35.47 74.28 -62.40
N GLU A 246 -36.31 73.30 -62.05
CA GLU A 246 -37.46 72.93 -62.88
C GLU A 246 -38.51 74.05 -62.89
N ALA A 247 -38.80 74.65 -61.73
CA ALA A 247 -39.66 75.84 -61.65
C ALA A 247 -39.06 77.05 -62.40
N ALA A 248 -37.74 77.15 -62.57
CA ALA A 248 -37.10 78.14 -63.43
C ALA A 248 -37.25 77.81 -64.92
N ARG A 249 -37.08 76.53 -65.31
CA ARG A 249 -37.33 76.04 -66.68
C ARG A 249 -38.77 76.30 -67.12
N ASP A 250 -39.75 75.99 -66.29
CA ASP A 250 -41.17 76.27 -66.57
C ASP A 250 -41.43 77.76 -66.82
N ARG A 251 -40.87 78.64 -65.98
CA ARG A 251 -40.99 80.10 -66.18
C ARG A 251 -40.36 80.56 -67.50
N VAL A 252 -39.20 80.02 -67.87
CA VAL A 252 -38.56 80.31 -69.18
C VAL A 252 -39.38 79.76 -70.34
N GLN A 253 -40.01 78.58 -70.20
CA GLN A 253 -40.84 77.98 -71.24
C GLN A 253 -42.18 78.72 -71.42
N GLN A 254 -42.75 79.24 -70.34
CA GLN A 254 -43.90 80.16 -70.37
C GLN A 254 -43.52 81.49 -71.07
N GLN A 255 -42.35 82.06 -70.77
CA GLN A 255 -41.87 83.27 -71.46
C GLN A 255 -41.61 83.01 -72.95
N ALA A 256 -41.02 81.87 -73.31
CA ALA A 256 -40.79 81.49 -74.71
C ALA A 256 -42.10 81.32 -75.50
N THR A 257 -43.12 80.69 -74.90
CA THR A 257 -44.44 80.56 -75.54
C THR A 257 -45.20 81.89 -75.62
N GLU A 258 -45.05 82.79 -74.64
CA GLU A 258 -45.59 84.15 -74.71
C GLU A 258 -44.91 85.00 -75.81
N ILE A 259 -43.59 84.85 -76.00
CA ILE A 259 -42.83 85.48 -77.09
C ILE A 259 -43.30 84.96 -78.45
N LEU A 260 -43.53 83.65 -78.60
CA LEU A 260 -44.06 83.06 -79.83
C LEU A 260 -45.49 83.56 -80.15
N LEU A 261 -46.34 83.72 -79.12
CA LEU A 261 -47.67 84.34 -79.28
C LEU A 261 -47.57 85.80 -79.75
N LYS A 262 -46.68 86.60 -79.16
CA LYS A 262 -46.43 87.99 -79.57
C LYS A 262 -45.86 88.08 -80.99
N ALA A 263 -44.94 87.19 -81.37
CA ALA A 263 -44.41 87.11 -82.74
C ALA A 263 -45.50 86.73 -83.77
N SER A 264 -46.43 85.84 -83.41
CA SER A 264 -47.60 85.50 -84.23
C SER A 264 -48.55 86.69 -84.39
N GLN A 265 -48.81 87.44 -83.32
CA GLN A 265 -49.60 88.68 -83.37
C GLN A 265 -48.95 89.76 -84.23
N ILE A 266 -47.63 89.95 -84.13
CA ILE A 266 -46.88 90.87 -84.99
C ILE A 266 -46.98 90.43 -86.46
N SER A 267 -46.87 89.13 -86.74
CA SER A 267 -46.99 88.57 -88.09
C SER A 267 -48.38 88.81 -88.70
N SER A 268 -49.45 88.72 -87.91
CA SER A 268 -50.80 89.01 -88.39
C SER A 268 -51.05 90.51 -88.61
N LEU A 269 -50.50 91.38 -87.77
CA LEU A 269 -50.48 92.84 -87.98
C LEU A 269 -49.70 93.23 -89.24
N GLN A 270 -48.58 92.57 -89.51
CA GLN A 270 -47.80 92.81 -90.72
C GLN A 270 -48.54 92.36 -91.99
N ALA A 271 -49.37 91.31 -91.92
CA ALA A 271 -50.26 90.91 -93.01
C ALA A 271 -51.42 91.90 -93.24
N THR A 272 -51.99 92.50 -92.18
CA THR A 272 -53.01 93.55 -92.35
C THR A 272 -52.41 94.87 -92.84
N GLN A 273 -51.17 95.19 -92.46
CA GLN A 273 -50.42 96.31 -93.06
C GLN A 273 -50.17 96.08 -94.56
N MET A 274 -49.62 94.92 -94.94
CA MET A 274 -49.32 94.59 -96.35
C MET A 274 -50.56 94.65 -97.27
N THR A 275 -51.74 94.29 -96.76
CA THR A 275 -53.00 94.38 -97.52
C THR A 275 -53.54 95.82 -97.60
N GLN A 276 -53.34 96.65 -96.58
CA GLN A 276 -53.61 98.09 -96.65
C GLN A 276 -52.66 98.80 -97.63
N GLU A 277 -51.36 98.46 -97.63
CA GLU A 277 -50.37 98.98 -98.58
C GLU A 277 -50.62 98.53 -100.02
N ALA A 278 -51.32 97.42 -100.26
CA ALA A 278 -51.79 97.04 -101.59
C ALA A 278 -52.93 97.98 -102.04
N ALA A 279 -53.97 98.14 -101.21
CA ALA A 279 -55.10 99.02 -101.51
C ALA A 279 -54.68 100.49 -101.72
N ILE A 280 -53.68 100.98 -100.98
CA ILE A 280 -53.11 102.32 -101.16
C ILE A 280 -52.44 102.46 -102.54
N ARG A 281 -51.72 101.43 -103.02
CA ARG A 281 -51.09 101.44 -104.35
C ARG A 281 -52.13 101.44 -105.49
N ASP A 282 -53.22 100.69 -105.34
CA ASP A 282 -54.31 100.70 -106.31
C ASP A 282 -54.99 102.08 -106.37
N LEU A 283 -55.24 102.72 -105.23
CA LEU A 283 -55.73 104.10 -105.15
C LEU A 283 -54.75 105.12 -105.78
N ASP A 284 -53.44 104.94 -105.63
CA ASP A 284 -52.42 105.82 -106.22
C ASP A 284 -52.31 105.65 -107.75
N ASN A 285 -52.55 104.44 -108.26
CA ASN A 285 -52.69 104.17 -109.70
C ASN A 285 -53.94 104.84 -110.28
N GLU A 286 -55.08 104.75 -109.58
CA GLU A 286 -56.34 105.41 -109.98
C GLU A 286 -56.19 106.95 -109.93
N ARG A 287 -55.56 107.49 -108.88
CA ARG A 287 -55.20 108.92 -108.76
C ARG A 287 -54.36 109.40 -109.95
N SER A 288 -53.41 108.58 -110.39
CA SER A 288 -52.52 108.91 -111.52
C SER A 288 -53.28 108.93 -112.85
N ARG A 289 -54.14 107.92 -113.10
CA ARG A 289 -55.08 107.92 -114.25
C ARG A 289 -56.02 109.12 -114.27
N LEU A 290 -56.50 109.55 -113.11
CA LEU A 290 -57.36 110.73 -113.01
C LEU A 290 -56.59 112.02 -113.31
N LYS A 291 -55.29 112.11 -112.96
CA LYS A 291 -54.46 113.30 -113.21
C LYS A 291 -54.24 113.59 -114.70
N ASP A 292 -53.96 112.56 -115.50
CA ASP A 292 -53.82 112.65 -116.97
C ASP A 292 -55.16 112.83 -117.71
N LYS A 293 -56.27 112.69 -116.99
CA LYS A 293 -57.62 113.04 -117.45
C LYS A 293 -57.98 114.47 -117.08
N VAL A 294 -57.59 114.93 -115.88
CA VAL A 294 -57.74 116.32 -115.43
C VAL A 294 -57.03 117.27 -116.38
N LEU A 295 -55.75 117.07 -116.74
CA LEU A 295 -55.03 118.00 -117.62
C LEU A 295 -55.78 118.31 -118.95
N ARG A 296 -56.37 117.30 -119.60
CA ARG A 296 -57.20 117.51 -120.81
C ARG A 296 -58.55 118.17 -120.50
N MET A 297 -59.17 117.81 -119.38
CA MET A 297 -60.38 118.49 -118.91
C MET A 297 -60.09 119.95 -118.52
N GLU A 298 -58.86 120.33 -118.19
CA GLU A 298 -58.48 121.71 -117.85
C GLU A 298 -58.34 122.61 -119.09
N GLU A 299 -57.86 122.08 -120.21
CA GLU A 299 -57.91 122.75 -121.52
C GLU A 299 -59.37 122.95 -121.99
N GLU A 300 -60.25 121.97 -121.73
CA GLU A 300 -61.69 122.08 -122.01
C GLU A 300 -62.44 122.97 -120.99
N ARG A 301 -61.90 123.17 -119.77
CA ARG A 301 -62.52 123.97 -118.69
C ARG A 301 -62.50 125.47 -118.98
N GLU A 302 -61.50 125.99 -119.71
CA GLU A 302 -61.51 127.39 -120.17
C GLU A 302 -62.58 127.63 -121.25
N SER A 303 -62.91 126.61 -122.06
CA SER A 303 -63.97 126.68 -123.06
C SER A 303 -65.37 126.65 -122.44
N LEU A 304 -65.60 125.75 -121.48
CA LEU A 304 -66.92 125.45 -120.91
C LEU A 304 -67.38 126.40 -119.76
N GLN A 305 -66.80 127.59 -119.65
CA GLN A 305 -67.15 128.64 -118.68
C GLN A 305 -68.59 129.22 -118.81
N ARG A 306 -69.51 128.62 -119.60
CA ARG A 306 -70.80 129.25 -119.96
C ARG A 306 -72.09 128.42 -119.76
N GLN A 307 -72.02 127.18 -119.31
CA GLN A 307 -73.19 126.36 -118.96
C GLN A 307 -72.85 125.58 -117.67
N CYS A 308 -73.34 125.97 -116.48
CA CYS A 308 -74.72 125.87 -115.95
C CYS A 308 -75.29 124.45 -115.97
N GLN A 309 -75.93 124.06 -114.84
CA GLN A 309 -76.44 122.70 -114.49
C GLN A 309 -75.31 121.81 -113.94
N ALA A 310 -75.07 121.66 -112.62
CA ALA A 310 -75.94 121.65 -111.42
C ALA A 310 -76.84 120.40 -111.29
N LEU A 311 -76.99 119.92 -110.05
CA LEU A 311 -77.64 118.67 -109.62
C LEU A 311 -76.88 117.39 -110.03
N ASP A 312 -76.82 116.34 -109.21
CA ASP A 312 -76.90 116.27 -107.74
C ASP A 312 -76.34 114.93 -107.25
N GLU A 313 -76.15 114.81 -105.94
CA GLU A 313 -76.10 113.53 -105.25
C GLU A 313 -77.28 112.61 -105.62
N ARG A 314 -77.08 111.28 -105.69
CA ARG A 314 -77.66 110.30 -104.71
C ARG A 314 -77.69 108.84 -105.18
N GLN A 315 -76.93 108.00 -104.46
CA GLN A 315 -77.38 106.82 -103.68
C GLN A 315 -76.18 105.89 -103.42
N LYS A 316 -75.86 105.32 -102.24
CA LYS A 316 -76.59 104.91 -101.00
C LYS A 316 -76.73 103.37 -100.93
N GLN A 317 -75.84 102.76 -100.14
CA GLN A 317 -75.96 101.46 -99.44
C GLN A 317 -75.99 100.17 -100.31
N GLN A 318 -75.33 99.08 -99.86
CA GLN A 318 -75.99 97.89 -99.23
C GLN A 318 -75.10 96.62 -99.06
N LEU A 319 -75.13 96.03 -97.84
CA LEU A 319 -75.20 94.58 -97.47
C LEU A 319 -74.02 93.54 -97.65
N GLN A 320 -73.50 93.05 -96.49
CA GLN A 320 -73.40 91.64 -95.97
C GLN A 320 -72.62 90.48 -96.68
N SER A 321 -71.91 89.60 -95.91
CA SER A 321 -72.25 88.13 -95.67
C SER A 321 -71.12 87.13 -95.21
N LEU A 322 -71.47 86.12 -94.35
CA LEU A 322 -70.98 84.68 -94.20
C LEU A 322 -69.49 84.32 -93.83
N GLU A 323 -68.99 83.11 -93.42
CA GLU A 323 -69.38 81.69 -93.00
C GLU A 323 -68.24 81.09 -92.06
N LYS A 324 -68.45 80.25 -90.99
CA LYS A 324 -68.35 78.75 -90.77
C LYS A 324 -67.06 77.94 -91.16
N VAL A 325 -66.68 76.73 -90.62
CA VAL A 325 -66.78 75.93 -89.33
C VAL A 325 -66.02 74.54 -89.45
N SER A 326 -65.38 73.95 -88.39
CA SER A 326 -65.03 72.47 -88.30
C SER A 326 -64.53 71.97 -86.90
N GLU A 327 -64.27 70.65 -86.71
CA GLU A 327 -64.15 69.93 -85.40
C GLU A 327 -63.00 68.87 -85.26
N LYS A 328 -62.54 68.55 -84.01
CA LYS A 328 -62.30 67.19 -83.41
C LYS A 328 -61.43 67.17 -82.14
N ALA A 329 -61.86 66.49 -81.05
CA ALA A 329 -61.03 65.79 -80.03
C ALA A 329 -61.89 65.11 -78.94
N SER A 330 -61.75 63.79 -78.68
CA SER A 330 -62.57 63.10 -77.64
C SER A 330 -62.10 61.72 -77.12
N HIS A 331 -60.82 61.32 -77.27
CA HIS A 331 -60.38 59.94 -76.95
C HIS A 331 -59.21 59.75 -75.97
N GLU A 332 -58.69 60.80 -75.33
CA GLU A 332 -57.56 60.67 -74.37
C GLU A 332 -57.98 60.63 -72.89
N LYS A 333 -59.19 61.09 -72.55
CA LYS A 333 -59.56 61.42 -71.16
C LYS A 333 -59.96 60.22 -70.29
N GLU A 334 -60.20 59.05 -70.87
CA GLU A 334 -60.67 57.87 -70.11
C GLU A 334 -59.53 56.94 -69.68
N MET A 335 -58.46 56.80 -70.49
CA MET A 335 -57.31 55.94 -70.16
C MET A 335 -56.48 56.46 -68.97
N SER A 336 -56.46 57.77 -68.73
CA SER A 336 -55.75 58.36 -67.58
C SER A 336 -56.44 58.05 -66.24
N ASN A 337 -57.77 58.02 -66.21
CA ASN A 337 -58.55 57.87 -64.98
C ASN A 337 -58.57 56.42 -64.44
N VAL A 338 -58.26 55.43 -65.28
CA VAL A 338 -58.14 54.03 -64.85
C VAL A 338 -56.76 53.75 -64.25
N ARG A 339 -55.68 54.26 -64.87
CA ARG A 339 -54.31 54.05 -64.38
C ARG A 339 -54.08 54.65 -62.99
N ALA A 340 -54.45 55.93 -62.81
CA ALA A 340 -54.32 56.62 -61.52
C ALA A 340 -54.99 55.83 -60.38
N ARG A 341 -56.21 55.32 -60.60
CA ARG A 341 -56.93 54.51 -59.59
C ARG A 341 -56.21 53.20 -59.25
N SER A 342 -55.67 52.49 -60.25
CA SER A 342 -54.87 51.28 -59.99
C SER A 342 -53.55 51.55 -59.27
N GLU A 343 -52.96 52.74 -59.43
CA GLU A 343 -51.72 53.14 -58.74
C GLU A 343 -52.01 53.67 -57.32
N ASP A 344 -53.11 54.39 -57.11
CA ASP A 344 -53.62 54.78 -55.78
C ASP A 344 -54.02 53.55 -54.95
N GLU A 345 -54.75 52.59 -55.52
CA GLU A 345 -55.14 51.35 -54.82
C GLU A 345 -53.93 50.47 -54.48
N ALA A 346 -52.93 50.39 -55.38
CA ALA A 346 -51.70 49.63 -55.13
C ALA A 346 -50.78 50.30 -54.09
N SER A 347 -50.74 51.63 -54.04
CA SER A 347 -49.97 52.38 -53.03
C SER A 347 -50.67 52.34 -51.66
N GLN A 348 -52.00 52.47 -51.59
CA GLN A 348 -52.76 52.27 -50.33
C GLN A 348 -52.64 50.83 -49.80
N MET A 349 -52.62 49.81 -50.66
CA MET A 349 -52.36 48.42 -50.24
C MET A 349 -50.94 48.25 -49.67
N LYS A 350 -49.91 48.82 -50.31
CA LYS A 350 -48.54 48.76 -49.78
C LYS A 350 -48.39 49.55 -48.48
N GLU A 351 -48.99 50.73 -48.38
CA GLU A 351 -48.89 51.56 -47.18
C GLU A 351 -49.67 50.96 -46.00
N SER A 352 -50.87 50.39 -46.24
CA SER A 352 -51.61 49.68 -45.20
C SER A 352 -50.91 48.40 -44.74
N GLN A 353 -50.25 47.64 -45.65
CA GLN A 353 -49.39 46.52 -45.26
C GLN A 353 -48.14 46.96 -44.49
N ALA A 354 -47.49 48.05 -44.89
CA ALA A 354 -46.34 48.61 -44.16
C ALA A 354 -46.75 49.10 -42.76
N ARG A 355 -47.84 49.85 -42.64
CA ARG A 355 -48.41 50.29 -41.35
C ARG A 355 -48.89 49.11 -40.50
N ALA A 356 -49.43 48.05 -41.08
CA ALA A 356 -49.80 46.83 -40.35
C ALA A 356 -48.57 46.07 -39.82
N LEU A 357 -47.51 45.93 -40.62
CA LEU A 357 -46.24 45.34 -40.18
C LEU A 357 -45.54 46.21 -39.13
N GLU A 358 -45.59 47.53 -39.25
CA GLU A 358 -45.05 48.46 -38.26
C GLU A 358 -45.88 48.44 -36.96
N GLU A 359 -47.21 48.36 -37.03
CA GLU A 359 -48.07 48.14 -35.87
C GLU A 359 -47.79 46.80 -35.20
N VAL A 360 -47.64 45.71 -35.97
CA VAL A 360 -47.30 44.38 -35.41
C VAL A 360 -45.90 44.42 -34.80
N GLY A 361 -44.93 45.09 -35.42
CA GLY A 361 -43.59 45.30 -34.87
C GLY A 361 -43.60 46.14 -33.58
N LYS A 362 -44.39 47.22 -33.54
CA LYS A 362 -44.60 48.04 -32.33
C LYS A 362 -45.32 47.27 -31.22
N LYS A 363 -46.37 46.49 -31.55
CA LYS A 363 -47.08 45.61 -30.60
C LYS A 363 -46.16 44.48 -30.10
N HIS A 364 -45.34 43.88 -30.96
CA HIS A 364 -44.37 42.87 -30.55
C HIS A 364 -43.32 43.50 -29.62
N ARG A 365 -42.73 44.64 -29.99
CA ARG A 365 -41.78 45.39 -29.14
C ARG A 365 -42.38 45.75 -27.77
N VAL A 366 -43.57 46.36 -27.74
CA VAL A 366 -44.27 46.70 -26.49
C VAL A 366 -44.63 45.45 -25.68
N THR A 367 -44.95 44.32 -26.30
CA THR A 367 -45.20 43.06 -25.56
C THR A 367 -43.92 42.38 -25.10
N LEU A 368 -42.78 42.58 -25.77
CA LEU A 368 -41.46 42.14 -25.31
C LEU A 368 -40.97 43.01 -24.16
N GLU A 369 -41.12 44.34 -24.26
CA GLU A 369 -40.85 45.29 -23.17
C GLU A 369 -41.75 45.00 -21.97
N ASN A 370 -43.06 44.76 -22.15
CA ASN A 370 -43.96 44.38 -21.06
C ASN A 370 -43.60 43.00 -20.47
N ALA A 371 -43.18 42.02 -21.29
CA ALA A 371 -42.73 40.72 -20.79
C ALA A 371 -41.43 40.83 -19.97
N LEU A 372 -40.44 41.58 -20.47
CA LEU A 372 -39.18 41.85 -19.76
C LEU A 372 -39.41 42.67 -18.49
N ASN A 373 -40.25 43.70 -18.54
CA ASN A 373 -40.57 44.57 -17.41
C ASN A 373 -41.44 43.84 -16.37
N ASN A 374 -42.27 42.87 -16.77
CA ASN A 374 -42.96 41.98 -15.83
C ASN A 374 -42.02 40.92 -15.25
N ALA A 375 -41.18 40.26 -16.05
CA ALA A 375 -40.16 39.35 -15.55
C ALA A 375 -39.15 40.05 -14.62
N GLU A 376 -38.84 41.33 -14.87
CA GLU A 376 -38.03 42.15 -13.98
C GLU A 376 -38.78 42.55 -12.70
N LYS A 377 -40.09 42.87 -12.77
CA LYS A 377 -40.91 43.03 -11.57
C LYS A 377 -40.99 41.74 -10.75
N ASP A 378 -41.14 40.58 -11.38
CA ASP A 378 -41.21 39.29 -10.69
C ASP A 378 -39.84 38.89 -10.13
N LYS A 379 -38.73 39.14 -10.84
CA LYS A 379 -37.36 39.03 -10.31
C LYS A 379 -37.16 39.95 -9.10
N ASN A 380 -37.50 41.23 -9.21
CA ASN A 380 -37.35 42.22 -8.15
C ASN A 380 -38.30 41.94 -6.97
N ARG A 381 -39.47 41.35 -7.24
CA ARG A 381 -40.42 40.89 -6.22
C ARG A 381 -39.89 39.65 -5.50
N LEU A 382 -39.35 38.66 -6.19
CA LEU A 382 -38.74 37.48 -5.56
C LEU A 382 -37.49 37.87 -4.77
N LEU A 383 -36.68 38.82 -5.27
CA LEU A 383 -35.59 39.43 -4.50
C LEU A 383 -36.12 40.15 -3.26
N ALA A 384 -37.16 40.98 -3.37
CA ALA A 384 -37.76 41.65 -2.22
C ALA A 384 -38.44 40.67 -1.24
N GLU A 385 -39.03 39.56 -1.71
CA GLU A 385 -39.60 38.51 -0.86
C GLU A 385 -38.50 37.71 -0.14
N LEU A 386 -37.34 37.47 -0.77
CA LEU A 386 -36.13 36.90 -0.14
C LEU A 386 -35.48 37.86 0.85
N GLU A 387 -35.28 39.12 0.47
CA GLU A 387 -34.78 40.19 1.36
C GLU A 387 -35.70 40.35 2.57
N GLN A 388 -37.02 40.29 2.38
CA GLN A 388 -38.00 40.32 3.47
C GLN A 388 -38.06 39.01 4.27
N GLN A 389 -37.61 37.87 3.73
CA GLN A 389 -37.41 36.64 4.53
C GLN A 389 -36.15 36.78 5.40
N PHE A 390 -35.01 37.15 4.82
CA PHE A 390 -33.79 37.43 5.56
C PHE A 390 -33.98 38.55 6.61
N GLU A 391 -34.75 39.59 6.31
CA GLU A 391 -35.02 40.68 7.25
C GLU A 391 -35.97 40.23 8.38
N ARG A 392 -36.94 39.33 8.12
CA ARG A 392 -37.74 38.69 9.19
C ARG A 392 -36.86 37.81 10.09
N GLU A 393 -35.97 37.00 9.51
CA GLU A 393 -35.05 36.15 10.28
C GLU A 393 -34.06 37.00 11.07
N ARG A 394 -33.51 38.07 10.47
CA ARG A 394 -32.63 39.04 11.12
C ARG A 394 -33.33 39.77 12.27
N LEU A 395 -34.57 40.21 12.07
CA LEU A 395 -35.38 40.82 13.12
C LEU A 395 -35.71 39.82 14.22
N SER A 396 -36.09 38.57 13.90
CA SER A 396 -36.35 37.53 14.91
C SER A 396 -35.11 37.18 15.75
N LEU A 397 -33.93 37.12 15.11
CA LEU A 397 -32.66 36.90 15.82
C LEU A 397 -32.23 38.13 16.64
N GLU A 398 -32.47 39.34 16.16
CA GLU A 398 -32.22 40.57 16.92
C GLU A 398 -33.23 40.71 18.09
N GLU A 399 -34.49 40.30 17.92
CA GLU A 399 -35.52 40.23 18.97
C GLU A 399 -35.12 39.25 20.08
N GLN A 400 -34.73 38.02 19.73
CA GLN A 400 -34.19 37.03 20.69
C GLN A 400 -32.96 37.57 21.43
N LYS A 401 -32.07 38.27 20.72
CA LYS A 401 -30.88 38.93 21.26
C LYS A 401 -31.21 40.15 22.13
N THR A 402 -32.28 40.90 21.86
CA THR A 402 -32.79 41.95 22.76
C THR A 402 -33.48 41.37 23.98
N LEU A 403 -34.22 40.25 23.85
CA LEU A 403 -34.85 39.58 24.99
C LEU A 403 -33.79 39.00 25.95
N LEU A 404 -32.74 38.36 25.42
CA LEU A 404 -31.61 37.89 26.21
C LEU A 404 -30.81 39.03 26.85
N ARG A 405 -30.75 40.21 26.22
CA ARG A 405 -30.18 41.41 26.84
C ARG A 405 -31.09 41.96 27.95
N GLN A 406 -32.39 42.07 27.71
CA GLN A 406 -33.36 42.47 28.72
C GLN A 406 -33.30 41.53 29.93
N GLN A 407 -33.22 40.21 29.76
CA GLN A 407 -33.06 39.29 30.89
C GLN A 407 -31.74 39.49 31.66
N LEU A 408 -30.64 39.84 30.98
CA LEU A 408 -29.36 40.17 31.62
C LEU A 408 -29.38 41.54 32.33
N ASP A 409 -30.09 42.51 31.76
CA ASP A 409 -30.19 43.87 32.29
C ASP A 409 -31.25 43.96 33.40
N GLU A 410 -32.35 43.20 33.33
CA GLU A 410 -33.28 42.94 34.43
C GLU A 410 -32.57 42.27 35.61
N LEU A 411 -31.74 41.25 35.38
CA LEU A 411 -30.92 40.63 36.43
C LEU A 411 -29.90 41.62 37.03
N ARG A 412 -29.36 42.54 36.23
CA ARG A 412 -28.47 43.62 36.73
C ARG A 412 -29.24 44.64 37.54
N ASP A 413 -30.39 45.09 37.08
CA ASP A 413 -31.23 46.07 37.76
C ASP A 413 -31.82 45.48 39.05
N GLU A 414 -32.17 44.20 39.08
CA GLU A 414 -32.63 43.53 40.29
C GLU A 414 -31.50 43.38 41.32
N LEU A 415 -30.27 43.04 40.89
CA LEU A 415 -29.08 43.02 41.76
C LEU A 415 -28.67 44.43 42.22
N THR A 416 -28.80 45.43 41.35
CA THR A 416 -28.46 46.84 41.64
C THR A 416 -29.49 47.45 42.58
N SER A 417 -30.78 47.15 42.41
CA SER A 417 -31.87 47.52 43.31
C SER A 417 -31.70 46.89 44.70
N LYS A 418 -31.32 45.61 44.77
CA LYS A 418 -30.95 44.95 46.04
C LYS A 418 -29.74 45.62 46.72
N LEU A 419 -28.78 46.12 45.94
CA LEU A 419 -27.62 46.86 46.44
C LEU A 419 -27.97 48.29 46.87
N THR A 420 -28.82 49.03 46.14
CA THR A 420 -29.26 50.38 46.53
C THR A 420 -30.16 50.32 47.75
N ALA A 421 -31.09 49.38 47.84
CA ALA A 421 -31.91 49.16 49.03
C ALA A 421 -31.05 48.88 50.27
N ALA A 422 -29.99 48.06 50.15
CA ALA A 422 -29.05 47.82 51.24
C ALA A 422 -28.25 49.08 51.63
N ASN A 423 -27.86 49.91 50.65
CA ASN A 423 -27.18 51.18 50.91
C ASN A 423 -28.13 52.26 51.50
N GLU A 424 -29.41 52.27 51.11
CA GLU A 424 -30.44 53.14 51.65
C GLU A 424 -30.80 52.77 53.08
N GLU A 425 -30.87 51.46 53.40
CA GLU A 425 -30.99 50.95 54.77
C GLU A 425 -29.82 51.44 55.65
N VAL A 426 -28.57 51.35 55.16
CA VAL A 426 -27.37 51.88 55.82
C VAL A 426 -27.42 53.40 55.97
N THR A 427 -27.91 54.13 54.96
CA THR A 427 -28.01 55.60 55.00
C THR A 427 -29.10 56.04 55.98
N ARG A 428 -30.22 55.32 56.08
CA ARG A 428 -31.27 55.57 57.06
C ARG A 428 -30.75 55.36 58.49
N LEU A 429 -30.05 54.25 58.74
CA LEU A 429 -29.41 53.99 60.03
C LEU A 429 -28.36 55.07 60.40
N GLN A 430 -27.63 55.60 59.42
CA GLN A 430 -26.70 56.73 59.64
C GLN A 430 -27.42 58.04 59.96
N GLN A 431 -28.60 58.29 59.36
CA GLN A 431 -29.43 59.47 59.68
C GLN A 431 -30.12 59.34 61.04
N GLU A 432 -30.57 58.14 61.41
CA GLU A 432 -31.11 57.83 62.75
C GLU A 432 -30.04 58.09 63.84
N VAL A 433 -28.77 57.76 63.57
CA VAL A 433 -27.63 58.11 64.45
C VAL A 433 -27.39 59.62 64.50
N GLN A 434 -27.25 60.30 63.35
CA GLN A 434 -26.98 61.75 63.30
C GLN A 434 -28.09 62.59 63.94
N GLN A 435 -29.34 62.13 63.90
CA GLN A 435 -30.46 62.82 64.57
C GLN A 435 -30.39 62.70 66.10
N GLY A 436 -29.74 61.66 66.63
CA GLY A 436 -29.47 61.50 68.07
C GLY A 436 -28.30 62.35 68.59
N GLU A 437 -27.44 62.87 67.71
CA GLU A 437 -26.24 63.62 68.09
C GLU A 437 -26.49 65.12 68.42
N GLN A 438 -27.69 65.65 68.17
CA GLN A 438 -27.97 67.11 68.30
C GLN A 438 -28.51 67.57 69.66
N ASP A 439 -29.14 66.71 70.47
CA ASP A 439 -29.93 67.12 71.66
C ASP A 439 -29.18 67.06 73.01
N ILE A 440 -27.86 66.84 73.01
CA ILE A 440 -27.10 66.47 74.23
C ILE A 440 -26.08 67.56 74.61
N GLY A 441 -26.59 68.77 74.92
CA GLY A 441 -25.78 69.97 75.19
C GLY A 441 -25.73 70.49 76.64
N THR A 442 -26.50 69.91 77.57
CA THR A 442 -26.54 70.32 79.00
C THR A 442 -26.67 69.12 79.97
N ALA A 443 -26.00 67.98 79.73
CA ALA A 443 -24.55 67.73 79.59
C ALA A 443 -23.66 67.93 80.85
N GLU A 444 -24.17 67.72 82.07
CA GLU A 444 -23.29 67.29 83.21
C GLU A 444 -23.85 66.10 83.98
N GLY A 445 -25.10 66.15 84.45
CA GLY A 445 -25.78 64.96 84.99
C GLY A 445 -25.88 63.83 83.95
N GLN A 446 -26.06 64.23 82.67
CA GLN A 446 -25.96 63.33 81.53
C GLN A 446 -24.55 62.78 81.32
N ILE A 447 -23.44 63.44 81.72
CA ILE A 447 -22.08 62.91 81.46
C ILE A 447 -21.85 61.59 82.19
N SER A 448 -22.43 61.38 83.39
CA SER A 448 -22.25 60.10 84.09
C SER A 448 -23.04 58.96 83.43
N THR A 449 -24.28 59.21 83.02
CA THR A 449 -25.09 58.20 82.30
C THR A 449 -24.62 58.00 80.87
N LEU A 450 -24.07 59.02 80.21
CA LEU A 450 -23.39 58.94 78.92
C LEU A 450 -22.07 58.18 79.03
N LYS A 451 -21.33 58.26 80.16
CA LYS A 451 -20.17 57.40 80.38
C LYS A 451 -20.58 55.94 80.55
N GLU A 452 -21.56 55.65 81.41
CA GLU A 452 -22.07 54.28 81.52
C GLU A 452 -22.68 53.76 80.22
N ALA A 453 -23.32 54.61 79.41
CA ALA A 453 -23.81 54.26 78.09
C ALA A 453 -22.68 54.14 77.05
N GLN A 454 -21.63 54.96 77.14
CA GLN A 454 -20.43 54.88 76.31
C GLN A 454 -19.65 53.60 76.59
N ASP A 455 -19.50 53.22 77.85
CA ASP A 455 -18.85 51.96 78.26
C ASP A 455 -19.68 50.75 77.76
N LYS A 456 -21.00 50.77 77.94
CA LYS A 456 -21.90 49.73 77.39
C LYS A 456 -21.92 49.69 75.86
N LEU A 457 -21.92 50.85 75.19
CA LEU A 457 -21.82 50.95 73.74
C LEU A 457 -20.43 50.55 73.23
N LEU A 458 -19.36 50.71 74.02
CA LEU A 458 -18.04 50.16 73.72
C LEU A 458 -18.02 48.64 73.88
N GLU A 459 -18.63 48.09 74.93
CA GLU A 459 -18.82 46.64 75.09
C GLU A 459 -19.68 46.05 73.95
N GLU A 460 -20.79 46.70 73.57
CA GLU A 460 -21.63 46.27 72.44
C GLU A 460 -20.92 46.46 71.08
N LEU A 461 -20.14 47.53 70.91
CA LEU A 461 -19.34 47.77 69.72
C LEU A 461 -18.19 46.76 69.60
N ASP A 462 -17.51 46.41 70.69
CA ASP A 462 -16.48 45.38 70.66
C ASP A 462 -17.06 43.96 70.61
N ALA A 463 -18.27 43.71 71.13
CA ALA A 463 -19.01 42.47 70.93
C ALA A 463 -19.60 42.33 69.52
N THR A 464 -19.97 43.42 68.84
CA THR A 464 -20.35 43.40 67.41
C THR A 464 -19.13 43.31 66.52
N ARG A 465 -18.01 44.00 66.84
CA ARG A 465 -16.70 43.77 66.18
C ARG A 465 -16.19 42.35 66.41
N ALA A 466 -16.41 41.73 67.58
CA ALA A 466 -16.09 40.33 67.83
C ALA A 466 -16.91 39.41 66.93
N ARG A 467 -18.24 39.54 66.93
CA ARG A 467 -19.14 38.80 66.02
C ARG A 467 -18.84 39.05 64.54
N LEU A 468 -18.38 40.25 64.17
CA LEU A 468 -17.96 40.58 62.79
C LEU A 468 -16.62 39.90 62.45
N ARG A 469 -15.66 39.84 63.38
CA ARG A 469 -14.43 39.04 63.21
C ARG A 469 -14.74 37.56 63.15
N GLU A 470 -15.64 37.04 63.97
CA GLU A 470 -16.08 35.63 63.98
C GLU A 470 -16.76 35.25 62.66
N THR A 471 -17.71 36.06 62.18
CA THR A 471 -18.37 35.84 60.88
C THR A 471 -17.42 36.06 59.70
N SER A 472 -16.47 36.99 59.76
CA SER A 472 -15.40 37.15 58.76
C SER A 472 -14.44 35.95 58.76
N ASN A 473 -14.08 35.42 59.93
CA ASN A 473 -13.25 34.22 60.07
C ASN A 473 -14.00 32.99 59.54
N LEU A 474 -15.29 32.86 59.83
CA LEU A 474 -16.14 31.79 59.32
C LEU A 474 -16.33 31.89 57.80
N LEU A 475 -16.52 33.09 57.25
CA LEU A 475 -16.55 33.34 55.80
C LEU A 475 -15.22 32.92 55.16
N THR A 476 -14.09 33.28 55.77
CA THR A 476 -12.75 32.92 55.29
C THR A 476 -12.51 31.40 55.36
N ALA A 477 -12.99 30.75 56.42
CA ALA A 477 -12.94 29.29 56.56
C ALA A 477 -13.79 28.59 55.49
N LEU A 478 -15.05 29.03 55.29
CA LEU A 478 -15.95 28.50 54.26
C LEU A 478 -15.43 28.77 52.83
N GLN A 479 -14.73 29.88 52.60
CA GLN A 479 -14.02 30.13 51.34
C GLN A 479 -12.84 29.15 51.16
N GLY A 480 -12.05 28.89 52.21
CA GLY A 480 -10.99 27.87 52.20
C GLY A 480 -11.52 26.45 52.00
N GLU A 481 -12.66 26.10 52.59
CA GLU A 481 -13.36 24.84 52.38
C GLU A 481 -13.88 24.74 50.93
N LEU A 482 -14.49 25.80 50.38
CA LEU A 482 -14.93 25.84 49.00
C LEU A 482 -13.75 25.71 48.01
N GLU A 483 -12.62 26.37 48.26
CA GLU A 483 -11.42 26.23 47.44
C GLU A 483 -10.79 24.83 47.56
N THR A 484 -10.72 24.25 48.76
CA THR A 484 -10.17 22.90 48.93
C THR A 484 -11.08 21.83 48.32
N GLN A 485 -12.41 22.00 48.38
CA GLN A 485 -13.34 21.15 47.63
C GLN A 485 -13.16 21.31 46.12
N LYS A 486 -13.03 22.54 45.59
CA LYS A 486 -12.72 22.76 44.15
C LYS A 486 -11.43 22.05 43.74
N ARG A 487 -10.33 22.26 44.47
CA ARG A 487 -9.02 21.59 44.22
C ARG A 487 -9.13 20.07 44.31
N GLN A 488 -9.91 19.53 45.25
CA GLN A 488 -10.17 18.08 45.35
C GLN A 488 -11.01 17.55 44.18
N HIS A 489 -12.01 18.29 43.71
CA HIS A 489 -12.82 17.91 42.55
C HIS A 489 -11.99 17.98 41.25
N GLU A 490 -11.18 19.02 41.07
CA GLU A 490 -10.24 19.17 39.96
C GLU A 490 -9.20 18.03 39.95
N ALA A 491 -8.60 17.71 41.09
CA ALA A 491 -7.69 16.58 41.23
C ALA A 491 -8.35 15.24 40.86
N LYS A 492 -9.56 14.96 41.36
CA LYS A 492 -10.34 13.76 40.99
C LYS A 492 -10.69 13.74 39.49
N LEU A 493 -10.94 14.90 38.88
CA LEU A 493 -11.17 15.05 37.44
C LEU A 493 -9.92 14.82 36.59
N ILE A 494 -8.73 15.06 37.15
CA ILE A 494 -7.44 14.75 36.52
C ILE A 494 -7.16 13.26 36.65
N THR A 495 -7.20 12.67 37.86
CA THR A 495 -6.89 11.25 38.06
C THR A 495 -7.84 10.34 37.29
N THR A 496 -9.15 10.64 37.26
CA THR A 496 -10.10 9.84 36.45
C THR A 496 -9.84 9.94 34.95
N LYS A 497 -9.40 11.10 34.43
CA LYS A 497 -8.96 11.24 33.03
C LYS A 497 -7.67 10.48 32.74
N GLU A 498 -6.73 10.47 33.69
CA GLU A 498 -5.47 9.72 33.58
C GLU A 498 -5.73 8.20 33.64
N GLU A 499 -6.64 7.74 34.51
CA GLU A 499 -7.09 6.35 34.58
C GLU A 499 -7.79 5.90 33.29
N GLU A 500 -8.73 6.69 32.76
CA GLU A 500 -9.39 6.36 31.48
C GLU A 500 -8.40 6.42 30.31
N LYS A 501 -7.47 7.37 30.30
CA LYS A 501 -6.38 7.40 29.31
C LYS A 501 -5.53 6.12 29.41
N HIS A 502 -5.11 5.72 30.60
CA HIS A 502 -4.33 4.48 30.78
C HIS A 502 -5.11 3.21 30.40
N LYS A 503 -6.44 3.18 30.58
CA LYS A 503 -7.29 2.10 30.05
C LYS A 503 -7.28 2.08 28.52
N MET A 504 -7.42 3.24 27.87
CA MET A 504 -7.35 3.38 26.41
C MET A 504 -5.97 3.03 25.85
N ASP A 505 -4.89 3.57 26.43
CA ASP A 505 -3.50 3.27 26.08
C ASP A 505 -3.22 1.75 26.20
N LYS A 506 -3.72 1.11 27.27
CA LYS A 506 -3.60 -0.34 27.47
C LYS A 506 -4.41 -1.15 26.46
N MET A 507 -5.64 -0.74 26.14
CA MET A 507 -6.45 -1.42 25.12
C MET A 507 -5.84 -1.29 23.73
N ALA A 508 -5.26 -0.14 23.39
CA ALA A 508 -4.50 0.05 22.16
C ALA A 508 -3.29 -0.90 22.10
N LEU A 509 -2.45 -0.92 23.15
CA LEU A 509 -1.30 -1.84 23.23
C LEU A 509 -1.72 -3.32 23.16
N GLU A 510 -2.81 -3.71 23.83
CA GLU A 510 -3.34 -5.06 23.76
C GLU A 510 -3.85 -5.43 22.35
N LEU A 511 -4.37 -4.48 21.58
CA LEU A 511 -4.76 -4.69 20.19
C LEU A 511 -3.53 -4.78 19.29
N GLU A 512 -2.55 -3.88 19.43
CA GLU A 512 -1.28 -3.92 18.69
C GLU A 512 -0.52 -5.23 18.92
N LEU A 513 -0.47 -5.72 20.15
CA LEU A 513 0.12 -7.03 20.48
C LEU A 513 -0.64 -8.20 19.85
N LYS A 514 -1.97 -8.16 19.81
CA LYS A 514 -2.79 -9.19 19.14
C LYS A 514 -2.61 -9.16 17.61
N TRP A 515 -2.58 -7.97 17.00
CA TRP A 515 -2.35 -7.80 15.56
C TRP A 515 -0.93 -8.21 15.14
N THR A 516 0.10 -7.80 15.88
CA THR A 516 1.49 -8.18 15.59
C THR A 516 1.75 -9.66 15.80
N GLU A 517 1.19 -10.29 16.84
CA GLU A 517 1.28 -11.75 17.02
C GLU A 517 0.51 -12.52 15.94
N THR A 518 -0.68 -12.06 15.53
CA THR A 518 -1.43 -12.68 14.42
C THR A 518 -0.64 -12.58 13.11
N LEU A 519 -0.11 -11.40 12.78
CA LEU A 519 0.73 -11.21 11.60
C LEU A 519 2.00 -12.07 11.66
N ARG A 520 2.62 -12.20 12.83
CA ARG A 520 3.79 -13.07 13.05
C ARG A 520 3.44 -14.56 12.86
N GLN A 521 2.24 -14.99 13.22
CA GLN A 521 1.75 -16.36 13.02
C GLN A 521 1.46 -16.64 11.54
N GLU A 522 0.76 -15.75 10.82
CA GLU A 522 0.54 -15.93 9.37
C GLU A 522 1.87 -15.87 8.59
N CYS A 523 2.77 -14.94 8.91
CA CYS A 523 4.13 -14.92 8.36
C CYS A 523 5.01 -16.12 8.81
N LYS A 524 4.59 -16.91 9.82
CA LYS A 524 5.23 -18.18 10.17
C LYS A 524 4.68 -19.30 9.28
N LYS A 525 3.35 -19.42 9.15
CA LYS A 525 2.69 -20.40 8.27
C LYS A 525 3.19 -20.30 6.84
N LEU A 526 3.17 -19.11 6.24
CA LEU A 526 3.65 -18.88 4.87
C LEU A 526 5.13 -19.26 4.65
N ARG A 527 5.95 -19.28 5.70
CA ARG A 527 7.37 -19.73 5.66
C ARG A 527 7.55 -21.21 5.98
N GLU A 528 6.50 -21.89 6.41
CA GLU A 528 6.44 -23.34 6.63
C GLU A 528 5.83 -23.99 5.38
N GLU A 529 4.69 -23.47 4.89
CA GLU A 529 4.08 -23.80 3.59
C GLU A 529 5.10 -23.69 2.44
N LEU A 530 5.75 -22.54 2.25
CA LEU A 530 6.77 -22.36 1.19
C LEU A 530 8.01 -23.28 1.35
N ARG A 531 8.25 -23.79 2.58
CA ARG A 531 9.35 -24.74 2.83
C ARG A 531 8.91 -26.17 2.54
N GLU A 532 7.66 -26.51 2.83
CA GLU A 532 7.04 -27.78 2.50
C GLU A 532 6.91 -27.93 0.97
N GLU A 533 6.45 -26.88 0.26
CA GLU A 533 6.49 -26.82 -1.21
C GLU A 533 7.91 -27.03 -1.76
N HIS A 534 8.91 -26.28 -1.25
CA HIS A 534 10.30 -26.42 -1.70
C HIS A 534 10.90 -27.81 -1.42
N GLU A 535 10.61 -28.43 -0.28
CA GLU A 535 11.07 -29.79 0.03
C GLU A 535 10.30 -30.86 -0.77
N GLU A 536 9.03 -30.65 -1.12
CA GLU A 536 8.26 -31.53 -2.01
C GLU A 536 8.75 -31.43 -3.47
N ASP A 537 8.97 -30.23 -4.00
CA ASP A 537 9.60 -29.99 -5.31
C ASP A 537 10.97 -30.67 -5.39
N LYS A 538 11.82 -30.44 -4.38
CA LYS A 538 13.14 -31.06 -4.23
C LYS A 538 13.07 -32.59 -4.11
N ALA A 539 12.09 -33.13 -3.38
CA ALA A 539 11.87 -34.57 -3.29
C ALA A 539 11.44 -35.14 -4.65
N SER A 540 10.52 -34.47 -5.36
CA SER A 540 10.07 -34.89 -6.69
C SER A 540 11.21 -34.87 -7.72
N ALA A 541 12.06 -33.83 -7.69
CA ALA A 541 13.24 -33.72 -8.54
C ALA A 541 14.30 -34.79 -8.22
N LEU A 542 14.50 -35.13 -6.93
CA LEU A 542 15.38 -36.23 -6.53
C LEU A 542 14.84 -37.60 -6.96
N VAL A 543 13.52 -37.81 -6.90
CA VAL A 543 12.87 -39.04 -7.40
C VAL A 543 13.00 -39.15 -8.92
N GLN A 544 12.75 -38.07 -9.68
CA GLN A 544 12.94 -38.05 -11.14
C GLN A 544 14.41 -38.30 -11.53
N LEU A 545 15.36 -37.69 -10.82
CA LEU A 545 16.80 -37.90 -11.05
C LEU A 545 17.23 -39.35 -10.73
N ALA A 546 16.67 -39.94 -9.67
CA ALA A 546 16.90 -41.35 -9.34
C ALA A 546 16.34 -42.28 -10.43
N GLN A 547 15.12 -42.03 -10.91
CA GLN A 547 14.50 -42.79 -12.00
C GLN A 547 15.28 -42.67 -13.32
N SER A 548 15.77 -41.47 -13.69
CA SER A 548 16.64 -41.29 -14.86
C SER A 548 17.91 -42.12 -14.73
N LYS A 549 18.60 -42.04 -13.58
CA LYS A 549 19.82 -42.82 -13.33
C LYS A 549 19.58 -44.33 -13.32
N GLU A 550 18.47 -44.80 -12.78
CA GLU A 550 18.14 -46.23 -12.80
C GLU A 550 17.82 -46.72 -14.21
N GLN A 551 17.11 -45.92 -15.03
CA GLN A 551 16.88 -46.22 -16.44
C GLN A 551 18.18 -46.19 -17.26
N GLU A 552 19.06 -45.20 -17.05
CA GLU A 552 20.39 -45.12 -17.67
C GLU A 552 21.24 -46.34 -17.31
N MET A 553 21.26 -46.73 -16.04
CA MET A 553 21.97 -47.92 -15.55
C MET A 553 21.36 -49.22 -16.08
N SER A 554 20.03 -49.30 -16.27
CA SER A 554 19.38 -50.45 -16.92
C SER A 554 19.78 -50.53 -18.39
N ASN A 555 19.66 -49.44 -19.14
CA ASN A 555 20.05 -49.34 -20.55
C ASN A 555 21.53 -49.72 -20.74
N ALA A 556 22.41 -49.26 -19.84
CA ALA A 556 23.82 -49.60 -19.84
C ALA A 556 24.08 -51.09 -19.51
N ARG A 557 23.39 -51.65 -18.50
CA ARG A 557 23.46 -53.08 -18.17
C ARG A 557 23.03 -53.95 -19.33
N GLU A 558 21.91 -53.66 -19.98
CA GLU A 558 21.45 -54.39 -21.16
C GLU A 558 22.43 -54.26 -22.34
N SER A 559 22.99 -53.07 -22.58
CA SER A 559 23.98 -52.85 -23.63
C SER A 559 25.25 -53.69 -23.40
N TRP A 560 25.76 -53.71 -22.17
CA TRP A 560 26.87 -54.57 -21.78
C TRP A 560 26.52 -56.06 -21.83
N GLN A 561 25.30 -56.45 -21.43
CA GLN A 561 24.86 -57.83 -21.49
C GLN A 561 24.82 -58.34 -22.94
N ARG A 562 24.22 -57.58 -23.87
CA ARG A 562 24.27 -57.87 -25.32
C ARG A 562 25.72 -57.98 -25.81
N LYS A 563 26.62 -57.12 -25.32
CA LYS A 563 28.05 -57.17 -25.68
C LYS A 563 28.77 -58.41 -25.13
N VAL A 564 28.37 -58.93 -23.97
CA VAL A 564 28.85 -60.19 -23.42
C VAL A 564 28.28 -61.37 -24.20
N GLU A 565 27.01 -61.33 -24.58
CA GLU A 565 26.36 -62.34 -25.44
C GLU A 565 27.06 -62.42 -26.81
N ASP A 566 27.27 -61.29 -27.51
CA ASP A 566 28.07 -61.18 -28.75
C ASP A 566 29.45 -61.86 -28.62
N LEU A 567 30.14 -61.64 -27.48
CA LEU A 567 31.49 -62.14 -27.23
C LEU A 567 31.50 -63.63 -26.88
N LEU A 568 30.47 -64.13 -26.18
CA LEU A 568 30.29 -65.55 -25.91
C LEU A 568 29.98 -66.34 -27.18
N GLU A 569 29.20 -65.79 -28.12
CA GLU A 569 29.02 -66.37 -29.45
C GLU A 569 30.34 -66.41 -30.23
N GLN A 570 31.09 -65.31 -30.29
CA GLN A 570 32.41 -65.26 -30.94
C GLN A 570 33.40 -66.26 -30.33
N ILE A 571 33.47 -66.37 -29.00
CA ILE A 571 34.30 -67.35 -28.31
C ILE A 571 33.86 -68.78 -28.62
N SER A 572 32.56 -69.02 -28.79
CA SER A 572 32.02 -70.35 -29.14
C SER A 572 32.38 -70.75 -30.58
N LEU A 573 32.25 -69.81 -31.54
CA LEU A 573 32.69 -69.99 -32.93
C LEU A 573 34.21 -70.22 -33.03
N LEU A 574 35.01 -69.46 -32.27
CA LEU A 574 36.46 -69.64 -32.21
C LEU A 574 36.85 -70.99 -31.58
N LYS A 575 36.18 -71.44 -30.52
CA LYS A 575 36.37 -72.78 -29.94
C LYS A 575 36.07 -73.87 -30.96
N GLN A 576 34.94 -73.79 -31.65
CA GLN A 576 34.57 -74.77 -32.68
C GLN A 576 35.58 -74.81 -33.84
N SER A 577 36.09 -73.64 -34.24
CA SER A 577 37.16 -73.53 -35.26
C SER A 577 38.48 -74.16 -34.79
N LEU A 578 38.90 -73.88 -33.54
CA LEU A 578 40.11 -74.46 -32.94
C LEU A 578 39.98 -75.96 -32.71
N GLU A 579 38.82 -76.48 -32.34
CA GLU A 579 38.56 -77.91 -32.16
C GLU A 579 38.58 -78.67 -33.51
N MET A 580 38.09 -78.04 -34.57
CA MET A 580 38.23 -78.53 -35.94
C MET A 580 39.70 -78.53 -36.41
N GLN A 581 40.48 -77.48 -36.10
CA GLN A 581 41.92 -77.46 -36.39
C GLN A 581 42.70 -78.48 -35.56
N LEU A 582 42.35 -78.65 -34.28
CA LEU A 582 43.04 -79.57 -33.38
C LEU A 582 42.81 -81.01 -33.81
N SER A 583 41.58 -81.40 -34.16
CA SER A 583 41.27 -82.73 -34.71
C SER A 583 41.94 -82.99 -36.09
N GLN A 584 42.08 -81.97 -36.94
CA GLN A 584 42.89 -82.05 -38.17
C GLN A 584 44.39 -82.25 -37.87
N SER A 585 44.94 -81.53 -36.88
CA SER A 585 46.35 -81.71 -36.47
C SER A 585 46.59 -83.05 -35.78
N GLN A 586 45.63 -83.55 -35.00
CA GLN A 586 45.74 -84.81 -34.27
C GLN A 586 45.67 -86.02 -35.20
N SER A 587 44.80 -86.00 -36.21
CA SER A 587 44.76 -87.04 -37.25
C SER A 587 46.03 -87.03 -38.11
N SER A 588 46.57 -85.84 -38.43
CA SER A 588 47.89 -85.70 -39.08
C SER A 588 49.03 -86.26 -38.21
N LEU A 589 49.01 -85.98 -36.90
CA LEU A 589 50.00 -86.49 -35.95
C LEU A 589 49.90 -88.02 -35.78
N GLN A 590 48.70 -88.59 -35.78
CA GLN A 590 48.51 -90.05 -35.73
C GLN A 590 49.10 -90.75 -36.96
N GLN A 591 48.95 -90.17 -38.15
CA GLN A 591 49.59 -90.68 -39.37
C GLN A 591 51.13 -90.66 -39.24
N LEU A 592 51.71 -89.55 -38.76
CA LEU A 592 53.16 -89.41 -38.59
C LEU A 592 53.70 -90.32 -37.47
N GLN A 593 52.97 -90.48 -36.36
CA GLN A 593 53.32 -91.43 -35.29
C GLN A 593 53.30 -92.88 -35.80
N HIS A 594 52.37 -93.24 -36.68
CA HIS A 594 52.35 -94.57 -37.29
C HIS A 594 53.57 -94.80 -38.19
N GLN A 595 53.97 -93.81 -39.00
CA GLN A 595 55.21 -93.85 -39.80
C GLN A 595 56.45 -94.04 -38.90
N PHE A 596 56.61 -93.23 -37.86
CA PHE A 596 57.72 -93.39 -36.91
C PHE A 596 57.69 -94.72 -36.12
N SER A 597 56.52 -95.33 -35.90
CA SER A 597 56.46 -96.67 -35.29
C SER A 597 57.04 -97.74 -36.23
N GLN A 598 56.74 -97.66 -37.54
CA GLN A 598 57.26 -98.59 -38.55
C GLN A 598 58.79 -98.44 -38.69
N GLU A 599 59.31 -97.21 -38.74
CA GLU A 599 60.75 -96.95 -38.76
C GLU A 599 61.46 -97.47 -37.50
N ARG A 600 60.85 -97.27 -36.32
CA ARG A 600 61.42 -97.76 -35.05
C ARG A 600 61.46 -99.27 -34.96
N GLU A 601 60.46 -99.98 -35.47
CA GLU A 601 60.51 -101.45 -35.50
C GLU A 601 61.57 -101.95 -36.48
N HIS A 602 61.72 -101.31 -37.64
CA HIS A 602 62.79 -101.62 -38.60
C HIS A 602 64.19 -101.43 -37.99
N LEU A 603 64.44 -100.30 -37.32
CA LEU A 603 65.72 -100.03 -36.62
C LEU A 603 65.95 -100.98 -35.43
N ARG A 604 64.89 -101.45 -34.76
CA ARG A 604 64.99 -102.37 -33.63
C ARG A 604 65.48 -103.76 -34.07
N MET A 605 65.00 -104.25 -35.20
CA MET A 605 65.50 -105.51 -35.79
C MET A 605 67.00 -105.43 -36.10
N GLN A 606 67.48 -104.33 -36.68
CA GLN A 606 68.90 -104.11 -36.97
C GLN A 606 69.77 -104.08 -35.70
N LEU A 607 69.25 -103.56 -34.58
CA LEU A 607 69.97 -103.52 -33.30
C LEU A 607 70.06 -104.89 -32.62
N ASP A 608 69.02 -105.71 -32.67
CA ASP A 608 69.08 -107.07 -32.11
C ASP A 608 70.10 -107.95 -32.85
N GLU A 609 70.19 -107.84 -34.18
CA GLU A 609 71.23 -108.51 -34.98
C GLU A 609 72.65 -108.14 -34.48
N LEU A 610 72.95 -106.85 -34.36
CA LEU A 610 74.23 -106.34 -33.84
C LEU A 610 74.51 -106.79 -32.39
N GLN A 611 73.48 -106.85 -31.54
CA GLN A 611 73.64 -107.24 -30.13
C GLN A 611 74.04 -108.72 -29.99
N THR A 612 73.51 -109.63 -30.84
CA THR A 612 73.95 -111.03 -30.85
C THR A 612 75.41 -111.20 -31.26
N GLU A 613 75.95 -110.30 -32.10
CA GLU A 613 77.36 -110.33 -32.48
C GLU A 613 78.27 -109.86 -31.32
N HIS A 614 77.84 -108.87 -30.55
CA HIS A 614 78.63 -108.33 -29.43
C HIS A 614 78.83 -109.36 -28.31
N GLN A 615 77.81 -110.13 -27.95
CA GLN A 615 77.87 -111.16 -26.89
C GLN A 615 78.97 -112.22 -27.17
N ARG A 616 79.23 -112.54 -28.45
CA ARG A 616 80.29 -113.48 -28.89
C ARG A 616 81.72 -112.92 -28.78
N ARG A 617 81.87 -111.61 -28.53
CA ARG A 617 83.17 -110.97 -28.24
C ARG A 617 83.44 -110.94 -26.74
N GLN A 618 82.42 -110.65 -25.92
CA GLN A 618 82.59 -110.38 -24.48
C GLN A 618 83.12 -111.56 -23.66
N GLN A 619 82.74 -112.81 -23.99
CA GLN A 619 83.23 -114.03 -23.32
C GLN A 619 84.77 -114.18 -23.39
N ARG A 620 85.43 -113.61 -24.40
CA ARG A 620 86.89 -113.74 -24.61
C ARG A 620 87.72 -112.78 -23.75
N LEU A 621 87.07 -111.81 -23.09
CA LEU A 621 87.75 -110.77 -22.33
C LEU A 621 87.98 -111.14 -20.86
N GLN A 622 87.25 -112.15 -20.36
CA GLN A 622 87.21 -112.48 -18.93
C GLN A 622 88.40 -113.33 -18.44
N GLU A 623 89.13 -113.99 -19.34
CA GLU A 623 90.26 -114.87 -19.00
C GLU A 623 91.58 -114.11 -18.70
N VAL A 624 91.71 -112.87 -19.21
CA VAL A 624 93.00 -112.13 -19.23
C VAL A 624 93.25 -111.32 -17.94
N HIS A 625 92.21 -111.04 -17.15
CA HIS A 625 92.27 -109.98 -16.13
C HIS A 625 92.88 -110.39 -14.77
N CYS A 626 93.48 -111.59 -14.67
CA CYS A 626 93.88 -112.19 -13.39
C CYS A 626 95.26 -111.75 -12.86
N CYS A 627 96.00 -110.90 -13.58
CA CYS A 627 97.44 -110.68 -13.33
C CYS A 627 97.88 -109.22 -13.09
N SER A 628 96.97 -108.28 -12.80
CA SER A 628 97.31 -106.85 -12.62
C SER A 628 96.68 -106.22 -11.38
N MET A 629 96.65 -106.96 -10.26
CA MET A 629 96.14 -106.49 -8.96
C MET A 629 97.22 -106.48 -7.86
N GLN A 630 98.47 -106.26 -8.24
CA GLN A 630 99.60 -106.06 -7.32
C GLN A 630 100.67 -105.17 -7.98
N ASP A 631 100.56 -103.86 -7.79
CA ASP A 631 101.75 -103.05 -7.53
C ASP A 631 101.43 -101.78 -6.73
N MET A 632 101.94 -101.76 -5.50
CA MET A 632 102.30 -100.58 -4.71
C MET A 632 101.23 -99.54 -4.35
N GLU A 633 100.34 -99.93 -3.43
CA GLU A 633 100.19 -99.10 -2.25
C GLU A 633 101.57 -98.95 -1.56
N HIS A 634 102.09 -97.71 -1.45
CA HIS A 634 102.68 -97.14 -0.22
C HIS A 634 103.53 -95.87 -0.47
N ALA A 635 102.89 -94.71 -0.35
CA ALA A 635 103.53 -93.46 0.05
C ALA A 635 102.59 -92.73 1.02
N ARG A 636 102.87 -92.76 2.32
CA ARG A 636 101.94 -92.33 3.40
C ARG A 636 102.71 -91.53 4.45
N GLN A 637 102.06 -90.50 5.05
CA GLN A 637 102.55 -89.68 6.19
C GLN A 637 103.68 -88.67 5.82
N ARG A 638 103.95 -87.54 6.50
CA ARG A 638 103.43 -86.77 7.68
C ARG A 638 104.09 -85.36 7.65
N ASP A 639 103.72 -84.26 8.35
CA ASP A 639 102.56 -83.84 9.17
C ASP A 639 102.35 -82.30 8.89
N LEU A 640 102.34 -81.25 9.75
CA LEU A 640 102.30 -81.07 11.21
C LEU A 640 101.43 -79.84 11.61
N LYS A 641 100.24 -80.15 12.13
CA LYS A 641 99.27 -79.44 13.02
C LYS A 641 99.40 -77.99 13.56
N GLU A 642 100.40 -77.15 13.25
CA GLU A 642 100.59 -75.88 13.99
C GLU A 642 99.89 -74.63 13.42
N ARG A 643 99.55 -74.58 12.13
CA ARG A 643 98.93 -73.40 11.50
C ARG A 643 97.49 -73.10 11.95
N LEU A 644 96.81 -74.08 12.56
CA LEU A 644 95.35 -74.04 12.80
C LEU A 644 94.91 -73.01 13.86
N ARG A 645 95.77 -72.64 14.81
CA ARG A 645 95.36 -71.83 15.98
C ARG A 645 95.36 -70.32 15.76
N HIS A 646 96.26 -69.79 14.92
CA HIS A 646 96.23 -68.37 14.55
C HIS A 646 95.20 -68.07 13.46
N HIS A 647 95.01 -69.00 12.51
CA HIS A 647 94.06 -68.82 11.42
C HIS A 647 92.63 -68.67 11.95
N HIS A 648 92.17 -69.60 12.81
CA HIS A 648 90.83 -69.54 13.41
C HIS A 648 90.55 -68.29 14.24
N HIS A 649 91.54 -67.68 14.88
CA HIS A 649 91.29 -66.44 15.65
C HIS A 649 91.06 -65.25 14.71
N ALA A 650 91.88 -65.11 13.66
CA ALA A 650 91.70 -64.10 12.63
C ALA A 650 90.39 -64.30 11.83
N GLU A 651 90.08 -65.55 11.44
CA GLU A 651 88.84 -65.92 10.74
C GLU A 651 87.59 -65.57 11.57
N LEU A 652 87.56 -65.96 12.84
CA LEU A 652 86.43 -65.64 13.74
C LEU A 652 86.30 -64.15 14.02
N GLN A 653 87.40 -63.39 13.99
CA GLN A 653 87.37 -61.95 14.18
C GLN A 653 86.88 -61.23 12.91
N SER A 654 87.41 -61.56 11.73
CA SER A 654 86.93 -61.03 10.46
C SER A 654 85.47 -61.39 10.18
N LEU A 655 85.03 -62.60 10.56
CA LEU A 655 83.64 -63.04 10.41
C LEU A 655 82.70 -62.26 11.35
N ARG A 656 83.13 -61.96 12.59
CA ARG A 656 82.37 -61.09 13.51
C ARG A 656 82.29 -59.65 13.03
N GLU A 657 83.38 -59.13 12.46
CA GLU A 657 83.41 -57.77 11.90
C GLU A 657 82.56 -57.66 10.63
N ALA A 658 82.57 -58.68 9.76
CA ALA A 658 81.67 -58.78 8.60
C ALA A 658 80.19 -58.93 9.02
N HIS A 659 79.87 -59.74 10.03
CA HIS A 659 78.51 -59.82 10.56
C HIS A 659 78.06 -58.52 11.21
N ARG A 660 78.93 -57.81 11.94
CA ARG A 660 78.63 -56.47 12.47
C ARG A 660 78.31 -55.51 11.33
N GLN A 661 79.19 -55.41 10.32
CA GLN A 661 78.99 -54.55 9.16
C GLN A 661 77.70 -54.89 8.41
N SER A 662 77.39 -56.18 8.20
CA SER A 662 76.16 -56.62 7.54
C SER A 662 74.89 -56.25 8.33
N ILE A 663 74.90 -56.38 9.67
CA ILE A 663 73.79 -55.93 10.52
C ILE A 663 73.68 -54.40 10.51
N GLU A 664 74.81 -53.69 10.44
CA GLU A 664 74.88 -52.23 10.44
C GLU A 664 74.39 -51.65 9.10
N THR A 665 74.69 -52.29 7.96
CA THR A 665 74.11 -51.97 6.65
C THR A 665 72.63 -52.33 6.56
N LEU A 666 72.20 -53.49 7.08
CA LEU A 666 70.78 -53.87 7.09
C LEU A 666 69.93 -52.91 7.95
N LYS A 667 70.48 -52.43 9.07
CA LYS A 667 69.86 -51.36 9.85
C LYS A 667 69.74 -50.08 9.04
N GLN A 668 70.83 -49.59 8.46
CA GLN A 668 70.81 -48.38 7.63
C GLN A 668 69.84 -48.49 6.45
N GLN A 669 69.74 -49.65 5.81
CA GLN A 669 68.76 -49.92 4.76
C GLN A 669 67.33 -49.85 5.31
N SER A 670 67.03 -50.55 6.40
CA SER A 670 65.68 -50.50 7.02
C SER A 670 65.31 -49.11 7.55
N GLU A 671 66.28 -48.32 8.03
CA GLU A 671 66.07 -46.94 8.46
C GLU A 671 65.82 -46.01 7.26
N GLN A 672 66.54 -46.20 6.15
CA GLN A 672 66.31 -45.48 4.88
C GLN A 672 64.96 -45.84 4.24
N GLU A 673 64.58 -47.12 4.22
CA GLU A 673 63.27 -47.58 3.73
C GLU A 673 62.14 -47.00 4.59
N LEU A 674 62.25 -47.09 5.93
CA LEU A 674 61.28 -46.47 6.85
C LEU A 674 61.24 -44.95 6.74
N GLN A 675 62.35 -44.28 6.42
CA GLN A 675 62.39 -42.83 6.23
C GLN A 675 61.79 -42.42 4.87
N THR A 676 61.99 -43.22 3.82
CA THR A 676 61.39 -43.03 2.49
C THR A 676 59.87 -43.20 2.57
N LEU A 677 59.40 -44.31 3.16
CA LEU A 677 57.98 -44.58 3.36
C LEU A 677 57.30 -43.51 4.24
N ARG A 678 58.01 -42.90 5.19
CA ARG A 678 57.51 -41.75 5.96
C ARG A 678 57.31 -40.52 5.09
N PHE A 679 58.25 -40.19 4.19
CA PHE A 679 58.07 -39.08 3.25
C PHE A 679 56.94 -39.35 2.25
N GLU A 680 56.84 -40.56 1.72
CA GLU A 680 55.75 -40.97 0.82
C GLU A 680 54.38 -40.82 1.49
N LEU A 681 54.19 -41.35 2.70
CA LEU A 681 52.95 -41.20 3.47
C LEU A 681 52.67 -39.75 3.90
N GLU A 682 53.70 -38.94 4.15
CA GLU A 682 53.54 -37.51 4.48
C GLU A 682 53.10 -36.70 3.24
N ASP A 683 53.64 -37.01 2.06
CA ASP A 683 53.30 -36.36 0.79
C ASP A 683 51.96 -36.85 0.21
N GLU A 684 51.61 -38.13 0.38
CA GLU A 684 50.23 -38.62 0.18
C GLU A 684 49.24 -37.91 1.11
N GLY A 685 49.61 -37.74 2.38
CA GLY A 685 48.82 -36.96 3.34
C GLY A 685 48.63 -35.50 2.92
N LYS A 686 49.68 -34.83 2.42
CA LYS A 686 49.59 -33.48 1.84
C LYS A 686 48.73 -33.45 0.59
N ALA A 687 48.85 -34.46 -0.29
CA ALA A 687 48.09 -34.55 -1.53
C ALA A 687 46.59 -34.74 -1.27
N MET A 688 46.20 -35.64 -0.35
CA MET A 688 44.80 -35.81 0.08
C MET A 688 44.27 -34.56 0.77
N LEU A 689 45.06 -33.89 1.63
CA LEU A 689 44.66 -32.60 2.21
C LEU A 689 44.53 -31.49 1.16
N ALA A 690 45.30 -31.54 0.07
CA ALA A 690 45.17 -30.61 -1.05
C ALA A 690 43.92 -30.90 -1.91
N SER A 691 43.61 -32.17 -2.20
CA SER A 691 42.39 -32.54 -2.94
C SER A 691 41.14 -32.16 -2.14
N LEU A 692 41.06 -32.52 -0.85
CA LEU A 692 39.95 -32.18 0.03
C LEU A 692 39.75 -30.66 0.17
N ARG A 693 40.83 -29.87 0.19
CA ARG A 693 40.75 -28.40 0.15
C ARG A 693 40.24 -27.89 -1.21
N SER A 694 40.66 -28.50 -2.31
CA SER A 694 40.20 -28.17 -3.66
C SER A 694 38.72 -28.51 -3.86
N GLU A 695 38.28 -29.69 -3.40
CA GLU A 695 36.90 -30.16 -3.41
C GLU A 695 36.00 -29.26 -2.55
N LEU A 696 36.41 -28.94 -1.32
CA LEU A 696 35.69 -28.00 -0.44
C LEU A 696 35.57 -26.61 -1.07
N ASN A 697 36.65 -26.09 -1.66
CA ASN A 697 36.62 -24.81 -2.37
C ASN A 697 35.72 -24.86 -3.62
N HIS A 698 35.70 -25.98 -4.35
CA HIS A 698 34.82 -26.16 -5.51
C HIS A 698 33.35 -26.24 -5.10
N ILE A 699 33.02 -26.97 -4.02
CA ILE A 699 31.67 -27.03 -3.44
C ILE A 699 31.22 -25.64 -2.96
N HIS A 700 32.08 -24.91 -2.25
CA HIS A 700 31.78 -23.53 -1.84
C HIS A 700 31.59 -22.59 -3.04
N ALA A 701 32.43 -22.67 -4.07
CA ALA A 701 32.28 -21.86 -5.28
C ALA A 701 30.98 -22.19 -6.03
N SER A 702 30.64 -23.48 -6.17
CA SER A 702 29.40 -23.93 -6.79
C SER A 702 28.16 -23.50 -6.00
N ALA A 703 28.20 -23.54 -4.66
CA ALA A 703 27.11 -23.08 -3.80
C ALA A 703 26.92 -21.56 -3.89
N ILE A 704 28.01 -20.79 -3.89
CA ILE A 704 27.97 -19.32 -4.08
C ILE A 704 27.40 -18.96 -5.46
N GLU A 705 27.79 -19.68 -6.51
CA GLU A 705 27.32 -19.42 -7.87
C GLU A 705 25.85 -19.84 -8.06
N HIS A 706 25.41 -20.94 -7.45
CA HIS A 706 24.00 -21.32 -7.39
C HIS A 706 23.16 -20.25 -6.67
N LEU A 707 23.61 -19.76 -5.51
CA LEU A 707 22.92 -18.68 -4.76
C LEU A 707 22.86 -17.36 -5.53
N ARG A 708 23.88 -17.04 -6.34
CA ARG A 708 23.83 -15.90 -7.27
C ARG A 708 22.78 -16.11 -8.35
N GLN A 709 22.72 -17.31 -8.92
CA GLN A 709 21.77 -17.64 -10.00
C GLN A 709 20.32 -17.63 -9.51
N THR A 710 20.01 -18.19 -8.32
CA THR A 710 18.65 -18.11 -7.76
C THR A 710 18.26 -16.67 -7.45
N HIS A 711 19.11 -15.90 -6.75
CA HIS A 711 18.86 -14.48 -6.49
C HIS A 711 18.70 -13.65 -7.78
N GLN A 712 19.42 -13.97 -8.85
CA GLN A 712 19.27 -13.31 -10.15
C GLN A 712 17.96 -13.70 -10.85
N GLN A 713 17.51 -14.95 -10.73
CA GLN A 713 16.20 -15.40 -11.22
C GLN A 713 15.05 -14.78 -10.43
N GLU A 714 15.11 -14.77 -9.10
CA GLU A 714 14.16 -14.11 -8.19
C GLU A 714 14.07 -12.60 -8.50
N SER A 715 15.22 -11.92 -8.66
CA SER A 715 15.26 -10.50 -9.04
C SER A 715 14.64 -10.23 -10.42
N ALA A 716 14.80 -11.16 -11.37
CA ALA A 716 14.17 -11.06 -12.69
C ALA A 716 12.66 -11.32 -12.64
N ALA A 717 12.20 -12.29 -11.83
CA ALA A 717 10.79 -12.58 -11.62
C ALA A 717 10.08 -11.40 -10.95
N ALA A 718 10.64 -10.85 -9.86
CA ALA A 718 10.09 -9.70 -9.15
C ALA A 718 10.01 -8.44 -10.05
N LYS A 719 11.01 -8.21 -10.92
CA LYS A 719 10.95 -7.13 -11.93
C LYS A 719 9.83 -7.34 -12.94
N LYS A 720 9.67 -8.56 -13.46
CA LYS A 720 8.61 -8.90 -14.41
C LYS A 720 7.21 -8.78 -13.81
N GLU A 721 7.05 -9.07 -12.51
CA GLU A 721 5.79 -8.86 -11.79
C GLU A 721 5.53 -7.37 -11.50
N LEU A 722 6.57 -6.59 -11.19
CA LEU A 722 6.46 -5.13 -11.10
C LEU A 722 6.07 -4.50 -12.46
N GLU A 723 6.66 -4.95 -13.57
CA GLU A 723 6.28 -4.51 -14.91
C GLU A 723 4.82 -4.88 -15.26
N LYS A 724 4.39 -6.09 -14.93
CA LYS A 724 3.00 -6.56 -15.09
C LYS A 724 2.02 -5.74 -14.26
N THR A 725 2.33 -5.45 -12.99
CA THR A 725 1.46 -4.63 -12.14
C THR A 725 1.42 -3.17 -12.57
N LEU A 726 2.52 -2.60 -13.07
CA LEU A 726 2.54 -1.26 -13.68
C LEU A 726 1.72 -1.20 -14.96
N GLU A 727 1.79 -2.22 -15.84
CA GLU A 727 0.98 -2.23 -17.06
C GLU A 727 -0.51 -2.45 -16.78
N ASN A 728 -0.86 -3.27 -15.78
CA ASN A 728 -2.25 -3.40 -15.28
C ASN A 728 -2.80 -2.07 -14.73
N ASN A 729 -1.98 -1.29 -14.01
CA ASN A 729 -2.39 0.05 -13.57
C ASN A 729 -2.61 0.97 -14.77
N ARG A 730 -1.71 0.97 -15.77
CA ARG A 730 -1.89 1.76 -16.99
C ARG A 730 -3.12 1.37 -17.80
N THR A 731 -3.53 0.10 -17.82
CA THR A 731 -4.80 -0.30 -18.47
C THR A 731 -5.99 0.24 -17.68
N GLN A 732 -5.97 0.15 -16.35
CA GLN A 732 -7.03 0.67 -15.49
C GLN A 732 -7.14 2.20 -15.57
N GLU A 733 -6.02 2.93 -15.63
CA GLU A 733 -6.00 4.38 -15.90
C GLU A 733 -6.65 4.72 -17.25
N ARG A 734 -6.34 3.96 -18.31
CA ARG A 734 -6.96 4.14 -19.65
C ARG A 734 -8.46 3.86 -19.63
N GLU A 735 -8.91 2.83 -18.92
CA GLU A 735 -10.34 2.52 -18.76
C GLU A 735 -11.07 3.61 -17.98
N LEU A 736 -10.48 4.12 -16.89
CA LEU A 736 -11.04 5.22 -16.11
C LEU A 736 -11.10 6.52 -16.91
N LEU A 737 -10.07 6.84 -17.70
CA LEU A 737 -10.08 8.00 -18.60
C LEU A 737 -11.15 7.85 -19.70
N GLY A 738 -11.27 6.67 -20.30
CA GLY A 738 -12.34 6.35 -21.24
C GLY A 738 -13.72 6.57 -20.61
N ARG A 739 -13.94 6.05 -19.40
CA ARG A 739 -15.20 6.22 -18.66
C ARG A 739 -15.49 7.68 -18.31
N ILE A 740 -14.46 8.49 -18.03
CA ILE A 740 -14.62 9.94 -17.84
C ILE A 740 -15.07 10.60 -19.16
N THR A 741 -14.49 10.24 -20.31
CA THR A 741 -14.93 10.80 -21.60
C THR A 741 -16.37 10.39 -21.97
N GLU A 742 -16.77 9.13 -21.73
CA GLU A 742 -18.17 8.69 -21.92
C GLU A 742 -19.16 9.52 -21.08
N LEU A 743 -18.81 9.82 -19.83
CA LEU A 743 -19.64 10.63 -18.93
C LEU A 743 -19.67 12.11 -19.33
N GLN A 744 -18.56 12.65 -19.86
CA GLN A 744 -18.52 14.01 -20.41
C GLN A 744 -19.37 14.15 -21.67
N GLU A 745 -19.36 13.16 -22.56
CA GLU A 745 -20.27 13.10 -23.71
C GLU A 745 -21.73 12.99 -23.24
N GLU A 746 -22.03 12.12 -22.26
CA GLU A 746 -23.39 11.94 -21.74
C GLU A 746 -23.94 13.22 -21.09
N VAL A 747 -23.13 13.96 -20.34
CA VAL A 747 -23.48 15.30 -19.83
C VAL A 747 -23.70 16.29 -20.98
N SER A 748 -22.93 16.20 -22.07
CA SER A 748 -23.07 17.07 -23.24
C SER A 748 -24.36 16.77 -24.03
N ARG A 749 -24.70 15.49 -24.23
CA ARG A 749 -25.99 15.04 -24.80
C ARG A 749 -27.17 15.58 -23.98
N ARG A 750 -27.09 15.48 -22.65
CA ARG A 750 -28.13 15.99 -21.72
C ARG A 750 -28.24 17.51 -21.75
N LYS A 751 -27.13 18.26 -21.81
CA LYS A 751 -27.16 19.72 -22.01
C LYS A 751 -27.85 20.11 -23.32
N ASN A 752 -27.52 19.43 -24.41
CA ASN A 752 -28.15 19.69 -25.71
C ASN A 752 -29.65 19.38 -25.69
N HIS A 753 -30.08 18.32 -24.99
CA HIS A 753 -31.48 18.00 -24.83
C HIS A 753 -32.24 19.02 -23.95
N ILE A 754 -31.63 19.49 -22.86
CA ILE A 754 -32.19 20.57 -22.03
C ILE A 754 -32.38 21.83 -22.87
N ALA A 755 -31.37 22.25 -23.64
CA ALA A 755 -31.48 23.41 -24.53
C ALA A 755 -32.58 23.26 -25.62
N GLN A 756 -32.85 22.04 -26.09
CA GLN A 756 -33.99 21.75 -26.98
C GLN A 756 -35.33 21.90 -26.26
N LEU A 757 -35.44 21.43 -25.01
CA LEU A 757 -36.65 21.60 -24.18
C LEU A 757 -36.89 23.07 -23.83
N ASP A 758 -35.84 23.82 -23.46
CA ASP A 758 -35.92 25.27 -23.21
C ASP A 758 -36.40 26.04 -24.44
N HIS A 759 -35.96 25.63 -25.64
CA HIS A 759 -36.41 26.22 -26.90
C HIS A 759 -37.89 25.89 -27.19
N GLN A 760 -38.33 24.64 -26.95
CA GLN A 760 -39.74 24.24 -27.06
C GLN A 760 -40.62 24.99 -26.04
N ILE A 761 -40.15 25.19 -24.81
CA ILE A 761 -40.82 26.00 -23.78
C ILE A 761 -40.94 27.46 -24.25
N HIS A 762 -39.91 28.01 -24.88
CA HIS A 762 -39.99 29.34 -25.52
C HIS A 762 -41.07 29.39 -26.61
N THR A 763 -41.07 28.46 -27.57
CA THR A 763 -42.09 28.44 -28.64
C THR A 763 -43.51 28.26 -28.08
N LEU A 764 -43.68 27.46 -27.03
CA LEU A 764 -44.97 27.31 -26.33
C LEU A 764 -45.38 28.59 -25.61
N ASN A 765 -44.46 29.29 -24.95
CA ASN A 765 -44.73 30.57 -24.31
C ASN A 765 -45.06 31.68 -25.33
N GLU A 766 -44.42 31.68 -26.50
CA GLU A 766 -44.78 32.56 -27.62
C GLU A 766 -46.20 32.27 -28.13
N ASN A 767 -46.55 30.99 -28.32
CA ASN A 767 -47.90 30.57 -28.72
C ASN A 767 -48.97 30.91 -27.66
N ILE A 768 -48.64 30.79 -26.36
CA ILE A 768 -49.51 31.25 -25.28
C ILE A 768 -49.64 32.79 -25.31
N SER A 769 -48.56 33.50 -25.62
CA SER A 769 -48.57 34.97 -25.76
C SER A 769 -49.42 35.45 -26.94
N THR A 770 -49.36 34.78 -28.10
CA THR A 770 -50.23 35.11 -29.25
C THR A 770 -51.69 34.81 -28.95
N LEU A 771 -52.01 33.61 -28.46
CA LEU A 771 -53.37 33.24 -28.05
C LEU A 771 -53.94 34.18 -26.97
N THR A 772 -53.13 34.63 -26.02
CA THR A 772 -53.55 35.60 -25.00
C THR A 772 -53.88 36.96 -25.63
N LYS A 773 -53.09 37.43 -26.59
CA LYS A 773 -53.34 38.68 -27.33
C LYS A 773 -54.60 38.57 -28.21
N GLU A 774 -54.83 37.43 -28.84
CA GLU A 774 -56.05 37.15 -29.60
C GLU A 774 -57.29 37.12 -28.68
N LEU A 775 -57.18 36.50 -27.52
CA LEU A 775 -58.26 36.43 -26.53
C LEU A 775 -58.54 37.80 -25.88
N GLU A 776 -57.51 38.62 -25.65
CA GLU A 776 -57.66 40.05 -25.31
C GLU A 776 -58.38 40.85 -26.41
N LEU A 777 -57.99 40.65 -27.68
CA LEU A 777 -58.61 41.34 -28.82
C LEU A 777 -60.09 40.93 -28.95
N LYS A 778 -60.40 39.64 -28.81
CA LYS A 778 -61.78 39.14 -28.77
C LYS A 778 -62.55 39.65 -27.56
N GLY A 779 -61.92 39.79 -26.40
CA GLY A 779 -62.50 40.43 -25.21
C GLY A 779 -62.84 41.90 -25.46
N LYS A 780 -61.93 42.66 -26.09
CA LYS A 780 -62.14 44.06 -26.50
C LYS A 780 -63.24 44.18 -27.56
N GLU A 781 -63.31 43.26 -28.50
CA GLU A 781 -64.36 43.19 -29.53
C GLU A 781 -65.73 42.87 -28.93
N VAL A 782 -65.82 41.92 -27.98
CA VAL A 782 -67.05 41.63 -27.22
C VAL A 782 -67.48 42.83 -26.37
N LEU A 783 -66.55 43.55 -25.73
CA LEU A 783 -66.85 44.79 -25.02
C LEU A 783 -67.33 45.90 -25.96
N LYS A 784 -66.75 46.01 -27.16
CA LYS A 784 -67.17 46.96 -28.21
C LYS A 784 -68.60 46.64 -28.68
N ILE A 785 -68.88 45.40 -29.08
CA ILE A 785 -70.22 44.92 -29.46
C ILE A 785 -71.23 45.16 -28.33
N ARG A 786 -70.86 44.89 -27.07
CA ARG A 786 -71.71 45.17 -25.89
C ARG A 786 -71.94 46.67 -25.71
N SER A 787 -70.96 47.53 -25.96
CA SER A 787 -71.11 48.99 -25.87
C SER A 787 -72.00 49.55 -26.98
N GLU A 788 -71.86 49.03 -28.21
CA GLU A 788 -72.64 49.37 -29.39
C GLU A 788 -74.09 48.92 -29.23
N ALA A 789 -74.34 47.68 -28.80
CA ALA A 789 -75.69 47.20 -28.48
C ALA A 789 -76.36 48.03 -27.37
N ASN A 790 -75.64 48.40 -26.31
CA ASN A 790 -76.16 49.30 -25.29
C ASN A 790 -76.42 50.72 -25.82
N GLN A 791 -75.69 51.18 -26.84
CA GLN A 791 -75.95 52.45 -27.51
C GLN A 791 -77.19 52.36 -28.43
N GLN A 792 -77.35 51.24 -29.15
CA GLN A 792 -78.52 50.93 -29.95
C GLN A 792 -79.81 50.96 -29.11
N ILE A 793 -79.82 50.23 -27.98
CA ILE A 793 -80.96 50.21 -27.03
C ILE A 793 -81.30 51.61 -26.49
N ARG A 794 -80.28 52.47 -26.26
CA ARG A 794 -80.51 53.86 -25.83
C ARG A 794 -81.06 54.74 -26.95
N LEU A 795 -80.67 54.51 -28.20
CA LEU A 795 -81.21 55.22 -29.37
C LEU A 795 -82.65 54.80 -29.63
N GLU A 796 -82.95 53.50 -29.68
CA GLU A 796 -84.31 52.95 -29.80
C GLU A 796 -85.22 53.49 -28.69
N GLY A 797 -84.75 53.45 -27.42
CA GLY A 797 -85.43 54.05 -26.26
C GLY A 797 -85.50 55.58 -26.24
N THR A 798 -84.97 56.27 -27.27
CA THR A 798 -85.28 57.69 -27.58
C THR A 798 -86.18 57.84 -28.80
N GLU A 799 -86.05 57.00 -29.82
CA GLU A 799 -86.94 57.01 -31.00
C GLU A 799 -88.39 56.67 -30.64
N GLU A 800 -88.62 55.73 -29.71
CA GLU A 800 -89.98 55.46 -29.18
C GLU A 800 -90.59 56.71 -28.52
N LYS A 801 -89.77 57.53 -27.83
CA LYS A 801 -90.21 58.77 -27.18
C LYS A 801 -90.50 59.89 -28.18
N PHE A 802 -89.94 59.81 -29.40
CA PHE A 802 -90.31 60.72 -30.50
C PHE A 802 -91.53 60.20 -31.28
N ARG A 803 -91.69 58.88 -31.46
CA ARG A 803 -92.91 58.30 -32.08
C ARG A 803 -94.17 58.53 -31.26
N ASN A 804 -94.08 58.50 -29.93
CA ASN A 804 -95.23 58.67 -29.03
C ASN A 804 -95.57 60.16 -28.73
N ARG A 805 -95.19 61.10 -29.61
CA ARG A 805 -95.72 62.47 -29.59
C ARG A 805 -96.95 62.57 -30.49
N GLU A 806 -98.12 62.77 -29.87
CA GLU A 806 -99.35 63.12 -30.57
C GLU A 806 -99.12 64.39 -31.42
N SER A 807 -99.44 64.32 -32.72
CA SER A 807 -99.28 65.45 -33.65
C SER A 807 -100.35 66.51 -33.38
N ARG A 808 -100.01 67.79 -33.58
CA ARG A 808 -100.90 68.89 -33.17
C ARG A 808 -102.08 69.03 -34.12
N HIS A 809 -103.17 69.60 -33.61
CA HIS A 809 -104.37 69.86 -34.41
C HIS A 809 -104.09 70.77 -35.61
N GLU A 810 -103.16 71.71 -35.45
CA GLU A 810 -102.62 72.59 -36.49
C GLU A 810 -102.00 71.80 -37.66
N ASP A 811 -101.18 70.78 -37.36
CA ASP A 811 -100.57 69.90 -38.38
C ASP A 811 -101.63 69.11 -39.15
N LEU A 812 -102.65 68.60 -38.44
CA LEU A 812 -103.77 67.86 -39.04
C LEU A 812 -104.62 68.75 -39.96
N GLN A 813 -104.81 70.02 -39.60
CA GLN A 813 -105.55 70.99 -40.42
C GLN A 813 -104.77 71.36 -41.70
N ILE A 814 -103.46 71.59 -41.59
CA ILE A 814 -102.58 71.81 -42.76
C ILE A 814 -102.57 70.57 -43.68
N ILE A 815 -102.59 69.35 -43.12
CA ILE A 815 -102.70 68.10 -43.90
C ILE A 815 -104.06 67.96 -44.59
N ALA A 816 -105.15 68.52 -44.04
CA ALA A 816 -106.45 68.58 -44.71
C ALA A 816 -106.43 69.56 -45.90
N GLU A 817 -105.97 70.79 -45.67
CA GLU A 817 -105.87 71.83 -46.72
C GLU A 817 -104.94 71.40 -47.87
N LEU A 818 -103.84 70.70 -47.56
CA LEU A 818 -102.96 70.09 -48.56
C LEU A 818 -103.66 68.96 -49.36
N LYS A 819 -104.55 68.16 -48.74
CA LYS A 819 -105.32 67.12 -49.44
C LYS A 819 -106.38 67.72 -50.37
N ASP A 820 -107.01 68.82 -49.97
CA ASP A 820 -107.98 69.52 -50.83
C ASP A 820 -107.27 70.17 -52.03
N MET A 821 -106.15 70.85 -51.81
CA MET A 821 -105.32 71.39 -52.91
C MET A 821 -104.77 70.30 -53.86
N VAL A 822 -104.44 69.10 -53.34
CA VAL A 822 -104.08 67.95 -54.19
C VAL A 822 -105.28 67.45 -54.99
N SER A 823 -106.47 67.38 -54.39
CA SER A 823 -107.71 66.95 -55.03
C SER A 823 -108.13 67.91 -56.17
N GLU A 824 -108.00 69.23 -55.96
CA GLU A 824 -108.19 70.23 -57.02
C GLU A 824 -107.19 70.03 -58.16
N ARG A 825 -105.90 69.80 -57.84
CA ARG A 825 -104.85 69.51 -58.83
C ARG A 825 -105.15 68.26 -59.64
N GLU A 826 -105.64 67.18 -59.02
CA GLU A 826 -106.07 65.99 -59.75
C GLU A 826 -107.25 66.26 -60.69
N SER A 827 -108.18 67.13 -60.32
CA SER A 827 -109.28 67.54 -61.20
C SER A 827 -108.76 68.29 -62.45
N LEU A 828 -107.73 69.11 -62.28
CA LEU A 828 -107.03 69.83 -63.35
C LEU A 828 -106.23 68.87 -64.25
N VAL A 829 -105.52 67.89 -63.65
CA VAL A 829 -104.82 66.85 -64.40
C VAL A 829 -105.79 66.01 -65.23
N LYS A 830 -106.95 65.61 -64.67
CA LYS A 830 -107.99 64.87 -65.42
C LYS A 830 -108.53 65.69 -66.61
N LYS A 831 -108.73 67.01 -66.46
CA LYS A 831 -109.10 67.92 -67.58
C LYS A 831 -108.00 68.03 -68.64
N LEU A 832 -106.72 68.07 -68.26
CA LEU A 832 -105.59 68.13 -69.19
C LEU A 832 -105.34 66.82 -69.93
N VAL A 833 -105.46 65.67 -69.26
CA VAL A 833 -105.33 64.33 -69.88
C VAL A 833 -106.41 64.12 -70.94
N GLN A 834 -107.65 64.55 -70.69
CA GLN A 834 -108.73 64.43 -71.68
C GLN A 834 -108.48 65.33 -72.91
N LYS A 835 -107.86 66.51 -72.75
CA LYS A 835 -107.49 67.39 -73.86
C LYS A 835 -106.32 66.84 -74.70
N ARG A 836 -105.48 65.97 -74.14
CA ARG A 836 -104.30 65.37 -74.81
C ARG A 836 -104.60 64.05 -75.54
N LYS A 837 -105.86 63.59 -75.59
CA LYS A 837 -106.24 62.25 -76.09
C LYS A 837 -106.77 62.22 -77.53
N ASN A 838 -106.90 63.39 -78.18
CA ASN A 838 -107.53 63.52 -79.50
C ASN A 838 -106.56 63.78 -80.68
N GLU A 839 -105.25 63.88 -80.45
CA GLU A 839 -104.26 64.15 -81.51
C GLU A 839 -103.23 63.00 -81.66
N LYS A 840 -103.53 62.14 -82.65
CA LYS A 840 -102.69 61.21 -83.46
C LYS A 840 -101.33 60.77 -82.90
N THR A 841 -101.02 59.48 -82.70
CA THR A 841 -100.91 58.36 -83.67
C THR A 841 -99.93 58.53 -84.85
N ALA A 842 -98.66 58.11 -84.71
CA ALA A 842 -97.88 57.24 -85.65
C ALA A 842 -96.35 57.28 -85.36
N ALA A 843 -95.64 56.13 -85.51
CA ALA A 843 -94.17 55.90 -85.42
C ALA A 843 -93.48 56.28 -84.07
N SER A 844 -92.71 55.47 -83.30
CA SER A 844 -91.79 54.32 -83.54
C SER A 844 -90.48 54.77 -84.23
N ARG A 845 -89.26 54.65 -83.67
CA ARG A 845 -88.53 53.58 -82.90
C ARG A 845 -87.51 54.23 -81.89
N PHE A 846 -86.66 53.60 -81.05
CA PHE A 846 -86.25 52.20 -80.79
C PHE A 846 -85.61 51.99 -79.36
N SER A 847 -84.94 50.83 -79.16
CA SER A 847 -83.89 50.35 -78.19
C SER A 847 -83.16 51.29 -77.18
N SER A 848 -82.65 50.83 -76.01
CA SER A 848 -82.79 49.53 -75.28
C SER A 848 -82.08 49.47 -73.89
N SER A 849 -82.73 48.83 -72.89
CA SER A 849 -82.27 47.76 -71.94
C SER A 849 -80.80 47.60 -71.45
N SER A 850 -80.46 46.92 -70.32
CA SER A 850 -81.17 46.20 -69.21
C SER A 850 -80.18 46.04 -68.00
N ASN A 851 -80.53 45.90 -66.70
CA ASN A 851 -81.25 44.83 -65.95
C ASN A 851 -80.58 43.41 -65.95
N VAL A 852 -80.58 42.56 -64.89
CA VAL A 852 -80.73 42.69 -63.41
C VAL A 852 -80.48 41.33 -62.66
N ARG A 853 -80.07 41.34 -61.37
CA ARG A 853 -80.18 40.28 -60.30
C ARG A 853 -79.50 38.88 -60.35
N ALA A 854 -78.71 38.61 -59.28
CA ALA A 854 -78.93 37.63 -58.18
C ALA A 854 -78.51 36.12 -58.19
N MET A 855 -77.84 35.77 -57.06
CA MET A 855 -77.93 34.56 -56.19
C MET A 855 -77.24 33.21 -56.49
N GLU A 856 -76.68 32.68 -55.38
CA GLU A 856 -76.48 31.27 -54.94
C GLU A 856 -75.45 30.31 -55.59
N ALA A 857 -74.31 30.18 -54.87
CA ALA A 857 -73.84 28.97 -54.15
C ALA A 857 -73.50 27.63 -54.86
N ALA A 858 -72.24 27.21 -54.63
CA ALA A 858 -71.73 25.82 -54.50
C ALA A 858 -71.69 24.88 -55.74
N GLY A 859 -70.61 24.09 -55.87
CA GLY A 859 -70.58 22.96 -56.81
C GLY A 859 -69.19 22.54 -57.36
N VAL A 860 -68.62 21.49 -56.79
CA VAL A 860 -67.41 20.73 -57.20
C VAL A 860 -67.40 20.33 -58.70
N GLY A 861 -66.24 20.34 -59.39
CA GLY A 861 -66.14 19.77 -60.75
C GLY A 861 -64.75 19.76 -61.46
N VAL A 862 -64.02 18.65 -61.33
CA VAL A 862 -62.69 18.31 -61.92
C VAL A 862 -62.56 18.49 -63.46
N GLY A 863 -61.40 18.94 -63.96
CA GLY A 863 -61.05 18.88 -65.41
C GLY A 863 -59.65 19.39 -65.83
N MET A 864 -58.68 18.49 -66.02
CA MET A 864 -57.31 18.68 -66.59
C MET A 864 -57.30 18.51 -68.15
N PRO A 865 -56.20 18.65 -68.96
CA PRO A 865 -54.76 18.60 -68.61
C PRO A 865 -53.71 19.45 -69.42
N SER A 866 -52.47 19.47 -68.89
CA SER A 866 -51.16 19.52 -69.62
C SER A 866 -50.75 20.83 -70.35
N ARG A 867 -49.47 21.16 -70.61
CA ARG A 867 -48.13 20.51 -70.46
C ARG A 867 -47.08 21.66 -70.41
N LEU A 868 -45.90 21.67 -69.75
CA LEU A 868 -44.78 20.72 -69.63
C LEU A 868 -43.94 20.94 -68.34
N GLU A 869 -43.03 20.00 -68.06
CA GLU A 869 -42.08 19.88 -66.90
C GLU A 869 -40.59 20.05 -67.37
N PRO A 870 -39.50 19.96 -66.55
CA PRO A 870 -39.29 19.28 -65.24
C PRO A 870 -38.71 20.16 -64.08
N ILE A 871 -38.81 19.89 -62.75
CA ILE A 871 -38.34 18.80 -61.82
C ILE A 871 -36.87 18.35 -61.96
N PRO A 872 -36.19 17.75 -60.94
CA PRO A 872 -36.56 17.42 -59.53
C PRO A 872 -35.64 18.16 -58.49
N ASN A 873 -35.38 17.81 -57.21
CA ASN A 873 -35.76 16.67 -56.34
C ASN A 873 -35.72 17.02 -54.81
N SER A 874 -36.75 16.61 -54.06
CA SER A 874 -36.93 16.43 -52.58
C SER A 874 -38.40 15.95 -52.39
N PRO A 875 -38.95 15.35 -51.30
CA PRO A 875 -38.50 15.30 -49.89
C PRO A 875 -38.96 14.05 -49.02
N LEU A 876 -38.96 14.21 -47.67
CA LEU A 876 -39.94 13.75 -46.62
C LEU A 876 -40.15 12.25 -46.20
N HIS A 877 -39.79 11.93 -44.92
CA HIS A 877 -40.57 11.26 -43.82
C HIS A 877 -41.14 9.80 -44.00
N HIS A 878 -41.64 9.03 -42.99
CA HIS A 878 -41.94 9.20 -41.53
C HIS A 878 -42.03 7.82 -40.78
N LEU A 879 -41.79 7.78 -39.45
CA LEU A 879 -42.28 6.78 -38.43
C LEU A 879 -41.76 5.30 -38.55
N GLU A 880 -41.70 4.40 -37.53
CA GLU A 880 -42.00 4.45 -36.07
C GLU A 880 -41.26 3.34 -35.23
N LEU A 881 -41.34 3.42 -33.89
CA LEU A 881 -41.23 2.36 -32.84
C LEU A 881 -39.96 1.47 -32.64
N ASN A 882 -39.11 1.88 -31.67
CA ASN A 882 -38.82 1.22 -30.36
C ASN A 882 -38.62 -0.34 -30.24
N SER A 883 -37.47 -0.78 -29.70
CA SER A 883 -37.36 -1.96 -28.79
C SER A 883 -35.99 -2.05 -28.06
N ASN A 884 -35.86 -2.94 -27.06
CA ASN A 884 -34.68 -3.07 -26.16
C ASN A 884 -34.10 -4.49 -26.09
N LYS A 885 -32.76 -4.58 -25.88
CA LYS A 885 -32.00 -5.73 -25.31
C LYS A 885 -31.77 -6.98 -26.22
N PRO A 886 -30.89 -7.96 -25.86
CA PRO A 886 -29.70 -8.24 -26.69
C PRO A 886 -29.61 -9.66 -27.30
N LEU A 887 -28.53 -9.89 -28.06
CA LEU A 887 -28.22 -11.16 -28.76
C LEU A 887 -27.39 -12.17 -27.93
N PRO A 888 -27.53 -13.49 -28.20
CA PRO A 888 -26.74 -14.58 -27.58
C PRO A 888 -25.44 -14.93 -28.36
N PRO A 889 -24.52 -15.73 -27.78
CA PRO A 889 -23.22 -16.08 -28.39
C PRO A 889 -23.28 -17.30 -29.35
N PRO A 890 -22.26 -17.47 -30.23
CA PRO A 890 -22.19 -18.59 -31.18
C PRO A 890 -21.49 -19.85 -30.63
N THR A 891 -21.85 -21.01 -31.18
CA THR A 891 -21.20 -22.33 -30.99
C THR A 891 -20.50 -22.81 -32.28
N PRO A 892 -19.56 -23.78 -32.22
CA PRO A 892 -18.47 -23.87 -33.18
C PRO A 892 -18.74 -24.72 -34.45
N PRO A 893 -17.97 -24.49 -35.54
CA PRO A 893 -17.96 -25.36 -36.71
C PRO A 893 -17.06 -26.58 -36.53
N THR A 894 -17.40 -27.67 -37.23
CA THR A 894 -16.65 -28.94 -37.28
C THR A 894 -15.57 -28.97 -38.36
N GLU A 895 -14.46 -29.64 -38.05
CA GLU A 895 -13.54 -30.30 -38.99
C GLU A 895 -14.26 -31.25 -40.00
N PRO A 896 -13.65 -31.71 -41.14
CA PRO A 896 -12.26 -32.20 -41.22
C PRO A 896 -11.50 -32.10 -42.59
N LYS A 897 -10.27 -32.67 -42.58
CA LYS A 897 -9.35 -33.09 -43.70
C LYS A 897 -8.27 -32.06 -44.09
N LYS A 898 -6.97 -32.36 -43.89
CA LYS A 898 -6.06 -33.26 -44.68
C LYS A 898 -5.81 -32.72 -46.10
N PHE A 899 -4.57 -32.58 -46.62
CA PHE A 899 -3.36 -33.38 -46.38
C PHE A 899 -2.07 -32.65 -46.85
N MET A 900 -0.94 -32.82 -46.14
CA MET A 900 0.46 -32.51 -46.57
C MET A 900 0.81 -31.04 -46.92
N ARG A 901 2.08 -30.63 -46.87
CA ARG A 901 3.34 -31.41 -46.80
C ARG A 901 4.29 -30.90 -45.72
#